data_AF-A0AAN7TM49-F1
#
_entry.id   AF-A0AAN7TM49-F1
#
_cell.length_a   1.000
_cell.length_b   1.000
_cell.length_c   1.000
_cell.angle_alpha   90.00
_cell.angle_beta   90.00
_cell.angle_gamma   90.00
#
_symmetry.space_group_name_H-M   'P 1'
#
loop_
_entity.id
_entity.type
_entity.pdbx_description
1 polymer ?
#
loop_
_entity_poly.entity_id
_entity_poly.type
_entity_poly.pdbx_seq_one_letter_code
_entity_poly.pdbx_strand_id
1 'polypeptide(L)'
;MKLQIFFLFAVILSFFNIGYGVDVIEVQCLKDIANKFQDTLLNVPKIETTFCQGGYGKCYSNGSISELTVTPTNQLLINSTDVSCFPLLTFFKAINATIDTSLLTVVRNSLTKITLVTKNLASIDFEIASLNTFEWSDYLKTSLTITPFALKNVKTFASSADVNLIQGSNNGYINNFTTGYASSPINIPDLTNMIKVGSISIGLNALTYNESSFVNFQTFSGTVKSISISGSGSIRFPTELATTGAPRDYIYFGVSGFNAPSSYIDLSNIPYVNTFIILSMGQNFNYQGNFPFSRLPLKVGNLQFFKGNTPNVDWSIFSNVTGPMLQDLKIETPLPPSNPFGNIVKAFDISINKITGTLDDSWCVLDLIVNRNQLTGKIPDCFYCYLNETSTGYSFGQNNFNNYEIVNNKCGYDKIVPYIYYNTTTTLMTLQGKNLGFYQNNFKTSTCVIVRSNYQFMVVGCTGNYTNVTFLNQNLNFTLSLDRTEPKIDSIVQSNNTLTITGSYFSYEPSIMNITIGTTPLKCQVTNTSIPTFYSIQCDIQYPVIEYGPRNVTVQVNSLVSKPYEINLNYTKFPCPVSDCNGNGICNDHIGICECFNNWISVPDDICTVPIHYLSAYTQVSDAENGGILYLYGFFGDIHNGLKVLIDGSQCAIEVGPTSTTIVISVNPGTIGKNSSIEIYQNTLTFYGTIYPYLNPIKECPSNCNSHGKCNTTTGECSCQNGYTGVDCIAKTNSTLPSITSSISNFGAVFRSEQTVFTVSPYLFFEVDYKGIVISYPSINWRTENTNQGVKFISTSENNATFELTYLKVTQNQQFSFAGNEFTVGAGGIKMSITVSNYTYSNQSNFLVAALRANVESDLSVTQNKCNNGTTVFTSQSNSNVTLNNYNYFTISKDAKRLSIRVQDRLISDNQPTFMVNQLQTKLVDNSLVFGMTLPHCGKQCSIDGPDFIVNVEPNYKTASSCAPTSTTSSSENQPSSSIRESSISIILIIIPILISLSF
;
A
#
# COMPACT_ATOMS: atom_id res chain seq x y z
N MET A 1 29.70 29.14 41.23
CA MET A 1 30.50 30.06 42.07
C MET A 1 30.90 31.37 41.39
N LYS A 2 31.22 31.40 40.07
CA LYS A 2 31.50 32.67 39.34
C LYS A 2 30.26 33.54 39.04
N LEU A 3 29.04 32.99 39.11
CA LEU A 3 27.79 33.73 38.84
C LEU A 3 27.28 34.54 40.06
N GLN A 4 27.61 34.12 41.28
CA GLN A 4 27.20 34.85 42.50
C GLN A 4 28.04 36.11 42.74
N ILE A 5 29.29 36.15 42.28
CA ILE A 5 30.14 37.34 42.38
C ILE A 5 29.70 38.41 41.36
N PHE A 6 29.20 38.02 40.19
CA PHE A 6 28.66 38.95 39.20
C PHE A 6 27.31 39.54 39.65
N PHE A 7 26.48 38.75 40.34
CA PHE A 7 25.22 39.23 40.92
C PHE A 7 25.48 40.17 42.11
N LEU A 8 26.50 39.91 42.93
CA LEU A 8 26.89 40.83 44.01
C LEU A 8 27.45 42.14 43.46
N PHE A 9 28.19 42.11 42.34
CA PHE A 9 28.70 43.33 41.68
C PHE A 9 27.60 44.14 40.99
N ALA A 10 26.60 43.49 40.39
CA ALA A 10 25.43 44.15 39.79
C ALA A 10 24.48 44.73 40.85
N VAL A 11 24.31 44.04 41.98
CA VAL A 11 23.54 44.56 43.12
C VAL A 11 24.26 45.74 43.77
N ILE A 12 25.59 45.71 43.91
CA ILE A 12 26.35 46.87 44.43
C ILE A 12 26.30 48.07 43.46
N LEU A 13 26.26 47.86 42.15
CA LEU A 13 26.06 48.93 41.15
C LEU A 13 24.63 49.49 41.14
N SER A 14 23.62 48.72 41.57
CA SER A 14 22.25 49.22 41.75
C SER A 14 22.05 50.06 43.02
N PHE A 15 23.02 50.07 43.95
CA PHE A 15 23.00 50.88 45.17
C PHE A 15 23.85 52.16 45.10
N PHE A 16 24.56 52.40 43.98
CA PHE A 16 25.18 53.69 43.68
C PHE A 16 24.38 54.42 42.60
N ASN A 17 23.19 54.92 42.95
CA ASN A 17 22.62 56.07 42.24
C ASN A 17 23.51 57.28 42.58
N ILE A 18 24.56 57.49 41.79
CA ILE A 18 25.18 58.82 41.71
C ILE A 18 24.08 59.70 41.14
N GLY A 19 23.47 60.52 41.99
CA GLY A 19 22.39 61.41 41.60
C GLY A 19 22.91 62.42 40.58
N TYR A 20 22.66 62.18 39.30
CA TYR A 20 22.84 63.19 38.28
C TYR A 20 21.77 64.26 38.51
N GLY A 21 22.21 65.50 38.73
CA GLY A 21 21.33 66.65 38.70
C GLY A 21 20.80 66.87 37.30
N VAL A 22 19.61 67.45 37.19
CA VAL A 22 19.04 67.92 35.93
C VAL A 22 19.92 69.05 35.38
N ASP A 23 20.09 69.11 34.05
CA ASP A 23 20.77 70.23 33.38
C ASP A 23 20.18 71.58 33.83
N VAL A 24 21.04 72.55 34.12
CA VAL A 24 20.65 73.83 34.75
C VAL A 24 19.61 74.59 33.91
N ILE A 25 19.65 74.47 32.58
CA ILE A 25 18.69 75.12 31.68
C ILE A 25 17.34 74.42 31.76
N GLU A 26 17.35 73.08 31.77
CA GLU A 26 16.12 72.27 31.86
C GLU A 26 15.48 72.34 33.26
N VAL A 27 16.24 72.61 34.32
CA VAL A 27 15.69 72.89 35.67
C VAL A 27 14.78 74.12 35.64
N GLN A 28 15.19 75.19 34.95
CA GLN A 28 14.37 76.38 34.85
C GLN A 28 13.07 76.08 34.10
N CYS A 29 13.16 75.32 33.01
CA CYS A 29 12.00 74.85 32.28
C CYS A 29 11.01 74.02 33.12
N LEU A 30 11.52 73.10 33.94
CA LEU A 30 10.68 72.33 34.86
C LEU A 30 9.96 73.26 35.85
N LYS A 31 10.65 74.26 36.41
CA LYS A 31 10.07 75.24 37.33
C LYS A 31 9.01 76.10 36.64
N ASP A 32 9.24 76.51 35.40
CA ASP A 32 8.29 77.30 34.63
C ASP A 32 7.02 76.51 34.32
N ILE A 33 7.15 75.24 33.92
CA ILE A 33 6.01 74.32 33.73
C ILE A 33 5.27 74.09 35.06
N ALA A 34 6.00 73.79 36.14
CA ALA A 34 5.42 73.56 37.46
C ALA A 34 4.59 74.76 37.94
N ASN A 35 5.13 75.97 37.77
CA ASN A 35 4.45 77.21 38.17
C ASN A 35 3.27 77.53 37.25
N LYS A 36 3.46 77.45 35.92
CA LYS A 36 2.41 77.75 34.94
C LYS A 36 1.20 76.84 35.16
N PHE A 37 1.41 75.54 35.33
CA PHE A 37 0.34 74.55 35.39
C PHE A 37 -0.11 74.18 36.80
N GLN A 38 0.49 74.80 37.83
CA GLN A 38 0.30 74.44 39.24
C GLN A 38 0.45 72.92 39.43
N ASP A 39 1.47 72.34 38.80
CA ASP A 39 1.67 70.90 38.74
C ASP A 39 2.22 70.39 40.07
N THR A 40 1.42 69.62 40.80
CA THR A 40 1.80 69.09 42.11
C THR A 40 2.91 68.04 42.06
N LEU A 41 3.17 67.41 40.92
CA LEU A 41 4.24 66.43 40.73
C LEU A 41 5.58 67.10 40.44
N LEU A 42 5.55 68.25 39.74
CA LEU A 42 6.74 69.03 39.41
C LEU A 42 7.06 70.12 40.45
N ASN A 43 6.11 70.51 41.30
CA ASN A 43 6.33 71.49 42.36
C ASN A 43 6.90 70.84 43.64
N VAL A 44 8.11 70.28 43.54
CA VAL A 44 8.82 69.61 44.65
C VAL A 44 10.08 70.37 45.07
N PRO A 45 10.43 70.40 46.37
CA PRO A 45 11.70 70.97 46.82
C PRO A 45 12.89 70.23 46.19
N LYS A 46 13.90 71.00 45.73
CA LYS A 46 15.14 70.49 45.10
C LYS A 46 14.93 69.67 43.82
N ILE A 47 13.97 70.08 42.96
CA ILE A 47 13.65 69.42 41.69
C ILE A 47 14.89 69.16 40.82
N GLU A 48 15.89 70.04 40.87
CA GLU A 48 17.19 69.87 40.21
C GLU A 48 17.95 68.58 40.56
N THR A 49 17.66 67.96 41.70
CA THR A 49 18.32 66.73 42.17
C THR A 49 17.36 65.55 42.35
N THR A 50 16.06 65.83 42.50
CA THR A 50 15.04 64.81 42.79
C THR A 50 14.28 64.34 41.55
N PHE A 51 14.21 65.13 40.48
CA PHE A 51 13.42 64.81 39.29
C PHE A 51 13.84 63.49 38.63
N CYS A 52 15.13 63.34 38.30
CA CYS A 52 15.67 62.15 37.63
C CYS A 52 15.62 60.88 38.49
N GLN A 53 15.37 61.01 39.80
CA GLN A 53 15.26 59.91 40.75
C GLN A 53 13.80 59.55 41.08
N GLY A 54 12.84 60.39 40.67
CA GLY A 54 11.42 60.21 40.94
C GLY A 54 10.69 59.39 39.87
N GLY A 55 9.43 59.03 40.14
CA GLY A 55 8.57 58.31 39.20
C GLY A 55 7.96 59.15 38.08
N TYR A 56 8.33 60.43 37.97
CA TYR A 56 7.65 61.43 37.11
C TYR A 56 8.49 61.87 35.89
N GLY A 57 9.74 61.43 35.80
CA GLY A 57 10.61 61.67 34.66
C GLY A 57 11.87 60.82 34.70
N LYS A 58 12.61 60.82 33.59
CA LYS A 58 13.93 60.18 33.49
C LYS A 58 14.90 61.11 32.80
N CYS A 59 16.18 60.92 33.09
CA CYS A 59 17.26 61.71 32.52
C CYS A 59 18.34 60.78 31.97
N TYR A 60 19.06 61.28 30.97
CA TYR A 60 20.30 60.68 30.51
C TYR A 60 21.41 60.89 31.55
N SER A 61 22.52 60.16 31.39
CA SER A 61 23.70 60.28 32.26
C SER A 61 24.34 61.67 32.25
N ASN A 62 24.03 62.52 31.27
CA ASN A 62 24.51 63.91 31.21
C ASN A 62 23.58 64.91 31.92
N GLY A 63 22.51 64.45 32.57
CA GLY A 63 21.53 65.30 33.26
C GLY A 63 20.39 65.82 32.38
N SER A 64 20.41 65.59 31.06
CA SER A 64 19.32 66.00 30.17
C SER A 64 18.08 65.12 30.33
N ILE A 65 16.89 65.70 30.29
CA ILE A 65 15.61 65.02 30.49
C ILE A 65 15.23 64.22 29.23
N SER A 66 15.02 62.92 29.42
CA SER A 66 14.61 61.98 28.37
C SER A 66 13.10 61.69 28.40
N GLU A 67 12.47 61.71 29.59
CA GLU A 67 11.04 61.45 29.80
C GLU A 67 10.45 62.51 30.76
N LEU A 68 9.27 63.06 30.42
CA LEU A 68 8.57 64.07 31.22
C LEU A 68 7.08 63.73 31.39
N THR A 69 6.61 63.71 32.64
CA THR A 69 5.18 63.63 32.96
C THR A 69 4.68 64.94 33.58
N VAL A 70 3.59 65.49 33.03
CA VAL A 70 2.92 66.70 33.52
C VAL A 70 1.49 66.36 33.93
N THR A 71 1.08 66.82 35.11
CA THR A 71 -0.27 66.67 35.68
C THR A 71 -0.79 68.04 36.13
N PRO A 72 -1.25 68.90 35.19
CA PRO A 72 -1.80 70.20 35.51
C PRO A 72 -3.00 70.10 36.46
N THR A 73 -3.07 71.04 37.40
CA THR A 73 -4.24 71.19 38.29
C THR A 73 -5.18 72.31 37.83
N ASN A 74 -4.70 73.21 36.96
CA ASN A 74 -5.51 74.23 36.30
C ASN A 74 -5.92 73.82 34.87
N GLN A 75 -6.72 74.67 34.21
CA GLN A 75 -7.26 74.40 32.86
C GLN A 75 -6.45 75.07 31.73
N LEU A 76 -5.22 75.50 32.00
CA LEU A 76 -4.39 76.14 30.97
C LEU A 76 -3.97 75.14 29.90
N LEU A 77 -3.87 75.61 28.66
CA LEU A 77 -3.45 74.82 27.51
C LEU A 77 -1.94 74.56 27.55
N ILE A 78 -1.56 73.28 27.48
CA ILE A 78 -0.17 72.87 27.21
C ILE A 78 0.06 72.97 25.70
N ASN A 79 1.04 73.75 25.27
CA ASN A 79 1.40 73.92 23.86
C ASN A 79 2.85 73.50 23.58
N SER A 80 3.28 73.55 22.32
CA SER A 80 4.64 73.10 21.94
C SER A 80 5.77 73.92 22.57
N THR A 81 5.54 75.21 22.89
CA THR A 81 6.56 76.07 23.52
C THR A 81 6.87 75.65 24.95
N ASP A 82 5.89 75.10 25.67
CA ASP A 82 6.04 74.65 27.06
C ASP A 82 7.03 73.49 27.20
N VAL A 83 7.17 72.67 26.16
CA VAL A 83 8.09 71.52 26.13
C VAL A 83 9.32 71.78 25.26
N SER A 84 9.41 72.95 24.62
CA SER A 84 10.40 73.25 23.58
C SER A 84 11.84 73.39 24.08
N CYS A 85 12.03 73.55 25.38
CA CYS A 85 13.33 73.77 26.00
C CYS A 85 14.00 72.50 26.54
N PHE A 86 13.43 71.31 26.27
CA PHE A 86 14.06 70.02 26.52
C PHE A 86 14.60 69.42 25.21
N PRO A 87 15.87 69.66 24.83
CA PRO A 87 16.42 69.27 23.53
C PRO A 87 16.50 67.76 23.27
N LEU A 88 16.53 66.93 24.32
CA LEU A 88 16.65 65.47 24.21
C LEU A 88 15.41 64.71 24.69
N LEU A 89 14.27 65.40 24.84
CA LEU A 89 13.03 64.78 25.28
C LEU A 89 12.54 63.78 24.24
N THR A 90 12.35 62.52 24.65
CA THR A 90 11.92 61.42 23.79
C THR A 90 10.51 60.91 24.09
N PHE A 91 10.06 61.07 25.35
CA PHE A 91 8.73 60.69 25.81
C PHE A 91 8.07 61.82 26.61
N PHE A 92 6.87 62.21 26.20
CA PHE A 92 6.05 63.19 26.91
C PHE A 92 4.72 62.58 27.32
N LYS A 93 4.34 62.75 28.59
CA LYS A 93 3.05 62.30 29.13
C LYS A 93 2.32 63.45 29.80
N ALA A 94 1.06 63.67 29.41
CA ALA A 94 0.20 64.66 30.05
C ALA A 94 -1.03 63.97 30.66
N ILE A 95 -1.30 64.21 31.95
CA ILE A 95 -2.41 63.62 32.69
C ILE A 95 -3.36 64.71 33.17
N ASN A 96 -4.66 64.56 32.93
CA ASN A 96 -5.67 65.56 33.26
C ASN A 96 -5.42 66.95 32.60
N ALA A 97 -4.70 66.97 31.48
CA ALA A 97 -4.35 68.19 30.77
C ALA A 97 -5.36 68.58 29.69
N THR A 98 -5.45 69.88 29.42
CA THR A 98 -6.02 70.40 28.18
C THR A 98 -4.85 70.77 27.27
N ILE A 99 -4.86 70.27 26.03
CA ILE A 99 -3.74 70.45 25.10
C ILE A 99 -4.13 71.37 23.94
N ASP A 100 -3.18 72.17 23.51
CA ASP A 100 -3.25 72.90 22.25
C ASP A 100 -2.80 72.00 21.09
N THR A 101 -3.36 72.18 19.89
CA THR A 101 -3.03 71.34 18.73
C THR A 101 -1.56 71.48 18.29
N SER A 102 -0.90 72.59 18.62
CA SER A 102 0.53 72.80 18.37
C SER A 102 1.42 71.73 19.01
N LEU A 103 1.00 71.14 20.14
CA LEU A 103 1.75 70.07 20.80
C LEU A 103 1.82 68.78 19.95
N LEU A 104 0.82 68.56 19.10
CA LEU A 104 0.72 67.39 18.21
C LEU A 104 1.19 67.69 16.78
N THR A 105 1.14 68.94 16.32
CA THR A 105 1.55 69.34 14.96
C THR A 105 3.00 69.80 14.86
N VAL A 106 3.56 70.38 15.95
CA VAL A 106 4.92 70.93 15.99
C VAL A 106 5.75 70.14 17.01
N VAL A 107 6.36 69.04 16.57
CA VAL A 107 7.20 68.20 17.44
C VAL A 107 8.66 68.26 17.00
N ARG A 108 9.57 68.59 17.93
CA ARG A 108 11.03 68.61 17.70
C ARG A 108 11.56 67.19 17.38
N ASN A 109 12.66 67.12 16.64
CA ASN A 109 13.27 65.90 16.09
C ASN A 109 13.53 64.73 17.08
N SER A 110 13.58 64.97 18.40
CA SER A 110 13.89 63.93 19.39
C SER A 110 12.67 63.23 20.00
N LEU A 111 11.48 63.85 19.97
CA LEU A 111 10.30 63.30 20.64
C LEU A 111 9.68 62.20 19.78
N THR A 112 9.60 61.00 20.33
CA THR A 112 9.14 59.82 19.60
C THR A 112 7.88 59.19 20.20
N LYS A 113 7.54 59.51 21.45
CA LYS A 113 6.34 59.03 22.13
C LYS A 113 5.58 60.16 22.82
N ILE A 114 4.27 60.19 22.61
CA ILE A 114 3.36 61.06 23.37
C ILE A 114 2.24 60.21 23.97
N THR A 115 1.95 60.40 25.26
CA THR A 115 0.80 59.80 25.95
C THR A 115 -0.08 60.91 26.53
N LEU A 116 -1.35 60.92 26.16
CA LEU A 116 -2.34 61.90 26.61
C LEU A 116 -3.44 61.23 27.41
N VAL A 117 -3.72 61.77 28.60
CA VAL A 117 -4.89 61.43 29.42
C VAL A 117 -5.71 62.71 29.59
N THR A 118 -6.60 63.02 28.65
CA THR A 118 -7.22 64.36 28.51
C THR A 118 -8.74 64.29 28.57
N LYS A 119 -9.39 65.35 29.05
CA LYS A 119 -10.86 65.43 29.20
C LYS A 119 -11.61 66.05 28.02
N ASN A 120 -10.93 66.77 27.12
CA ASN A 120 -11.56 67.69 26.15
C ASN A 120 -11.08 67.52 24.69
N LEU A 121 -10.52 66.37 24.31
CA LEU A 121 -10.10 66.12 22.93
C LEU A 121 -11.12 65.23 22.21
N ALA A 122 -12.09 65.85 21.52
CA ALA A 122 -13.19 65.12 20.88
C ALA A 122 -12.90 64.68 19.43
N SER A 123 -12.02 65.39 18.71
CA SER A 123 -11.67 65.07 17.32
C SER A 123 -10.24 65.47 16.96
N ILE A 124 -9.55 64.64 16.18
CA ILE A 124 -8.25 64.94 15.55
C ILE A 124 -8.37 64.70 14.04
N ASP A 125 -8.46 65.79 13.29
CA ASP A 125 -8.48 65.79 11.82
C ASP A 125 -7.39 66.74 11.25
N PHE A 126 -6.20 66.66 11.83
CA PHE A 126 -5.01 67.36 11.37
C PHE A 126 -3.80 66.43 11.44
N GLU A 127 -2.76 66.72 10.66
CA GLU A 127 -1.53 65.94 10.63
C GLU A 127 -0.82 65.96 11.99
N ILE A 128 -0.65 64.79 12.60
CA ILE A 128 0.23 64.62 13.76
C ILE A 128 1.68 64.52 13.25
N ALA A 129 2.58 65.16 13.98
CA ALA A 129 4.02 65.09 13.72
C ALA A 129 4.54 63.65 13.83
N SER A 130 5.77 63.42 13.35
CA SER A 130 6.34 62.07 13.31
C SER A 130 6.55 61.49 14.71
N LEU A 131 5.85 60.41 15.01
CA LEU A 131 5.93 59.71 16.29
C LEU A 131 6.05 58.20 16.08
N ASN A 132 6.89 57.56 16.88
CA ASN A 132 6.89 56.10 17.01
C ASN A 132 5.60 55.63 17.68
N THR A 133 5.11 56.36 18.69
CA THR A 133 3.90 55.98 19.41
C THR A 133 3.09 57.20 19.85
N PHE A 134 1.81 57.18 19.54
CA PHE A 134 0.82 58.11 20.10
C PHE A 134 -0.22 57.33 20.89
N GLU A 135 -0.30 57.62 22.18
CA GLU A 135 -1.25 57.03 23.12
C GLU A 135 -2.25 58.08 23.58
N TRP A 136 -3.53 57.75 23.53
CA TRP A 136 -4.60 58.59 24.04
C TRP A 136 -5.50 57.83 25.01
N SER A 137 -6.05 58.54 25.99
CA SER A 137 -6.97 57.99 26.96
C SER A 137 -7.81 59.11 27.56
N ASP A 138 -8.97 58.72 28.07
CA ASP A 138 -9.88 59.62 28.78
C ASP A 138 -10.46 58.92 30.01
N TYR A 139 -10.45 59.62 31.15
CA TYR A 139 -11.05 59.17 32.40
C TYR A 139 -12.58 59.12 32.34
N LEU A 140 -13.20 59.98 31.53
CA LEU A 140 -14.64 60.03 31.33
C LEU A 140 -15.13 59.00 30.30
N LYS A 141 -14.21 58.26 29.67
CA LYS A 141 -14.48 57.26 28.62
C LYS A 141 -15.31 57.84 27.46
N THR A 142 -15.09 59.11 27.12
CA THR A 142 -15.65 59.69 25.89
C THR A 142 -15.01 59.06 24.66
N SER A 143 -15.65 59.24 23.50
CA SER A 143 -15.14 58.73 22.23
C SER A 143 -14.29 59.78 21.53
N LEU A 144 -13.10 59.40 21.07
CA LEU A 144 -12.27 60.23 20.21
C LEU A 144 -12.54 59.91 18.73
N THR A 145 -12.90 60.93 17.97
CA THR A 145 -12.92 60.84 16.51
C THR A 145 -11.51 61.08 15.97
N ILE A 146 -10.96 60.15 15.19
CA ILE A 146 -9.63 60.31 14.57
C ILE A 146 -9.67 59.90 13.11
N THR A 147 -8.85 60.54 12.28
CA THR A 147 -8.83 60.28 10.83
C THR A 147 -7.55 59.55 10.41
N PRO A 148 -7.58 58.67 9.39
CA PRO A 148 -6.37 58.02 8.87
C PRO A 148 -5.27 59.01 8.49
N PHE A 149 -5.67 60.20 7.99
CA PHE A 149 -4.76 61.31 7.66
C PHE A 149 -3.99 61.83 8.88
N ALA A 150 -4.65 61.96 10.03
CA ALA A 150 -4.00 62.42 11.26
C ALA A 150 -2.83 61.51 11.67
N LEU A 151 -2.97 60.20 11.42
CA LEU A 151 -1.99 59.19 11.80
C LEU A 151 -0.88 58.96 10.75
N LYS A 152 -0.81 59.77 9.67
CA LYS A 152 0.09 59.47 8.54
C LYS A 152 1.58 59.44 8.87
N ASN A 153 2.00 60.02 9.99
CA ASN A 153 3.38 59.97 10.48
C ASN A 153 3.50 59.26 11.84
N VAL A 154 2.45 58.56 12.27
CA VAL A 154 2.39 57.85 13.55
C VAL A 154 2.53 56.35 13.29
N LYS A 155 3.63 55.75 13.76
CA LYS A 155 3.93 54.33 13.52
C LYS A 155 2.98 53.42 14.32
N THR A 156 2.68 53.77 15.56
CA THR A 156 1.76 53.03 16.43
C THR A 156 0.79 53.98 17.11
N PHE A 157 -0.50 53.71 16.98
CA PHE A 157 -1.56 54.41 17.69
C PHE A 157 -2.18 53.48 18.73
N ALA A 158 -2.40 53.99 19.94
CA ALA A 158 -3.03 53.22 21.01
C ALA A 158 -4.03 54.07 21.80
N SER A 159 -5.15 53.46 22.19
CA SER A 159 -6.14 54.09 23.06
C SER A 159 -6.71 53.13 24.11
N SER A 160 -6.89 53.63 25.33
CA SER A 160 -7.63 52.91 26.39
C SER A 160 -9.11 53.28 26.46
N ALA A 161 -9.58 54.17 25.58
CA ALA A 161 -10.95 54.62 25.48
C ALA A 161 -11.51 54.37 24.06
N ASP A 162 -12.77 54.72 23.83
CA ASP A 162 -13.42 54.51 22.54
C ASP A 162 -12.81 55.42 21.46
N VAL A 163 -12.62 54.86 20.25
CA VAL A 163 -12.05 55.58 19.12
C VAL A 163 -12.87 55.29 17.87
N ASN A 164 -13.45 56.35 17.30
CA ASN A 164 -14.13 56.32 16.02
C ASN A 164 -13.15 56.72 14.91
N LEU A 165 -12.65 55.73 14.18
CA LEU A 165 -11.81 55.94 13.00
C LEU A 165 -12.70 56.23 11.81
N ILE A 166 -12.75 57.49 11.36
CA ILE A 166 -13.60 57.93 10.24
C ILE A 166 -12.79 58.65 9.15
N GLN A 167 -13.34 58.73 7.94
CA GLN A 167 -12.76 59.58 6.91
C GLN A 167 -13.02 61.05 7.27
N GLY A 168 -11.95 61.83 7.42
CA GLY A 168 -12.00 63.25 7.78
C GLY A 168 -12.35 64.17 6.61
N SER A 169 -11.99 65.44 6.76
CA SER A 169 -12.02 66.45 5.70
C SER A 169 -11.20 66.06 4.46
N ASN A 170 -10.13 65.28 4.63
CA ASN A 170 -9.33 64.68 3.54
C ASN A 170 -9.93 63.33 3.08
N ASN A 171 -11.15 63.39 2.53
CA ASN A 171 -11.88 62.22 2.07
C ASN A 171 -11.05 61.41 1.04
N GLY A 172 -10.92 60.10 1.23
CA GLY A 172 -10.12 59.22 0.37
C GLY A 172 -8.62 59.14 0.68
N TYR A 173 -8.11 59.78 1.73
CA TYR A 173 -6.70 59.59 2.15
C TYR A 173 -6.45 58.16 2.66
N ILE A 174 -5.42 57.51 2.13
CA ILE A 174 -4.99 56.17 2.53
C ILE A 174 -3.73 56.27 3.38
N ASN A 175 -3.81 55.86 4.65
CA ASN A 175 -2.67 55.76 5.53
C ASN A 175 -1.84 54.51 5.23
N ASN A 176 -0.59 54.73 4.83
CA ASN A 176 0.38 53.69 4.50
C ASN A 176 1.62 53.71 5.42
N PHE A 177 1.50 54.27 6.63
CA PHE A 177 2.60 54.44 7.57
C PHE A 177 2.36 53.72 8.89
N THR A 178 1.14 53.81 9.44
CA THR A 178 0.81 53.18 10.72
C THR A 178 0.86 51.66 10.59
N THR A 179 1.65 51.03 11.46
CA THR A 179 1.90 49.58 11.48
C THR A 179 1.26 48.88 12.68
N GLY A 180 0.94 49.61 13.74
CA GLY A 180 0.26 49.09 14.93
C GLY A 180 -0.93 49.95 15.33
N TYR A 181 -2.04 49.30 15.69
CA TYR A 181 -3.25 49.97 16.15
C TYR A 181 -3.80 49.29 17.39
N ALA A 182 -4.10 50.04 18.44
CA ALA A 182 -4.79 49.52 19.61
C ALA A 182 -5.90 50.46 20.08
N SER A 183 -7.06 49.94 20.45
CA SER A 183 -8.13 50.74 21.04
C SER A 183 -9.00 49.89 21.97
N SER A 184 -9.84 50.54 22.78
CA SER A 184 -10.93 49.87 23.51
C SER A 184 -12.29 50.36 22.98
N PRO A 185 -12.67 49.97 21.75
CA PRO A 185 -13.72 50.67 21.03
C PRO A 185 -15.12 50.10 21.33
N ILE A 186 -16.12 50.92 21.07
CA ILE A 186 -17.54 50.52 20.99
C ILE A 186 -17.80 49.80 19.66
N ASN A 187 -17.25 50.31 18.55
CA ASN A 187 -17.37 49.71 17.22
C ASN A 187 -16.02 49.14 16.77
N ILE A 188 -15.99 47.97 16.13
CA ILE A 188 -14.79 47.46 15.47
C ILE A 188 -14.33 48.49 14.43
N PRO A 189 -13.05 48.92 14.43
CA PRO A 189 -12.57 49.96 13.53
C PRO A 189 -12.59 49.50 12.07
N ASP A 190 -13.02 50.39 11.17
CA ASP A 190 -12.88 50.20 9.73
C ASP A 190 -11.45 50.57 9.28
N LEU A 191 -10.69 49.56 8.84
CA LEU A 191 -9.29 49.70 8.42
C LEU A 191 -9.12 49.85 6.90
N THR A 192 -10.19 50.09 6.14
CA THR A 192 -10.12 50.22 4.67
C THR A 192 -9.05 51.23 4.22
N ASN A 193 -8.87 52.31 4.99
CA ASN A 193 -7.87 53.35 4.71
C ASN A 193 -6.59 53.26 5.56
N MET A 194 -6.33 52.12 6.21
CA MET A 194 -5.17 51.87 7.07
C MET A 194 -4.36 50.67 6.55
N ILE A 195 -3.82 50.77 5.33
CA ILE A 195 -3.35 49.62 4.54
C ILE A 195 -2.05 48.97 5.03
N LYS A 196 -1.30 49.62 5.94
CA LYS A 196 -0.03 49.11 6.50
C LYS A 196 -0.13 48.54 7.92
N VAL A 197 -1.31 48.53 8.53
CA VAL A 197 -1.47 47.98 9.89
C VAL A 197 -1.17 46.48 9.86
N GLY A 198 -0.12 46.10 10.58
CA GLY A 198 0.33 44.71 10.71
C GLY A 198 -0.13 44.04 12.00
N SER A 199 -0.35 44.82 13.05
CA SER A 199 -0.82 44.34 14.36
C SER A 199 -1.95 45.19 14.89
N ILE A 200 -3.02 44.54 15.34
CA ILE A 200 -4.17 45.17 15.98
C ILE A 200 -4.51 44.55 17.34
N SER A 201 -4.79 45.40 18.33
CA SER A 201 -5.26 44.99 19.65
C SER A 201 -6.54 45.72 20.03
N ILE A 202 -7.61 44.98 20.32
CA ILE A 202 -8.94 45.52 20.60
C ILE A 202 -9.37 45.11 22.01
N GLY A 203 -9.73 46.09 22.83
CA GLY A 203 -10.39 45.91 24.13
C GLY A 203 -11.90 46.05 23.99
N LEU A 204 -12.65 44.94 23.96
CA LEU A 204 -14.10 44.95 23.92
C LEU A 204 -14.69 44.93 25.33
N ASN A 205 -15.70 45.75 25.57
CA ASN A 205 -16.53 45.66 26.76
C ASN A 205 -17.89 45.06 26.38
N ALA A 206 -18.20 43.86 26.88
CA ALA A 206 -19.42 43.12 26.51
C ALA A 206 -20.73 43.91 26.74
N LEU A 207 -20.74 44.91 27.62
CA LEU A 207 -21.93 45.71 27.92
C LEU A 207 -22.16 46.86 26.92
N THR A 208 -21.14 47.26 26.16
CA THR A 208 -21.19 48.49 25.36
C THR A 208 -20.79 48.31 23.91
N TYR A 209 -20.21 47.18 23.50
CA TYR A 209 -19.81 46.98 22.11
C TYR A 209 -21.04 46.82 21.20
N ASN A 210 -20.92 47.33 19.98
CA ASN A 210 -21.92 47.17 18.95
C ASN A 210 -21.59 45.98 18.05
N GLU A 211 -22.33 44.89 18.18
CA GLU A 211 -22.11 43.67 17.40
C GLU A 211 -22.27 43.89 15.88
N SER A 212 -23.09 44.85 15.44
CA SER A 212 -23.25 45.15 14.01
C SER A 212 -21.96 45.65 13.35
N SER A 213 -21.02 46.16 14.15
CA SER A 213 -19.72 46.62 13.66
C SER A 213 -18.75 45.49 13.31
N PHE A 214 -19.05 44.23 13.64
CA PHE A 214 -18.18 43.08 13.33
C PHE A 214 -17.97 42.88 11.82
N VAL A 215 -18.86 43.43 10.98
CA VAL A 215 -18.63 43.53 9.53
C VAL A 215 -17.29 44.19 9.19
N ASN A 216 -16.77 45.07 10.05
CA ASN A 216 -15.49 45.74 9.82
C ASN A 216 -14.28 44.81 9.97
N PHE A 217 -14.40 43.61 10.55
CA PHE A 217 -13.33 42.60 10.50
C PHE A 217 -12.98 42.21 9.05
N GLN A 218 -13.91 42.38 8.10
CA GLN A 218 -13.66 42.14 6.68
C GLN A 218 -12.67 43.15 6.07
N THR A 219 -12.52 44.32 6.70
CA THR A 219 -11.56 45.37 6.28
C THR A 219 -10.12 45.06 6.70
N PHE A 220 -9.91 44.01 7.51
CA PHE A 220 -8.59 43.62 8.00
C PHE A 220 -7.84 42.90 6.87
N SER A 221 -7.18 43.71 6.06
CA SER A 221 -6.47 43.31 4.85
C SER A 221 -5.39 42.23 5.08
N GLY A 222 -4.78 41.76 4.00
CA GLY A 222 -3.66 40.82 4.04
C GLY A 222 -2.45 41.29 4.86
N THR A 223 -2.33 42.60 5.11
CA THR A 223 -1.25 43.19 5.91
C THR A 223 -1.43 42.90 7.41
N VAL A 224 -2.67 42.80 7.90
CA VAL A 224 -2.95 42.54 9.33
C VAL A 224 -2.59 41.09 9.65
N LYS A 225 -1.42 40.88 10.27
CA LYS A 225 -0.92 39.55 10.64
C LYS A 225 -1.25 39.16 12.07
N SER A 226 -1.33 40.12 12.98
CA SER A 226 -1.58 39.88 14.40
C SER A 226 -2.87 40.55 14.85
N ILE A 227 -3.78 39.76 15.41
CA ILE A 227 -5.08 40.20 15.93
C ILE A 227 -5.19 39.72 17.39
N SER A 228 -5.32 40.68 18.31
CA SER A 228 -5.57 40.42 19.73
C SER A 228 -6.90 41.07 20.12
N ILE A 229 -7.83 40.27 20.62
CA ILE A 229 -9.12 40.75 21.13
C ILE A 229 -9.21 40.34 22.58
N SER A 230 -9.35 41.31 23.47
CA SER A 230 -9.47 41.12 24.91
C SER A 230 -10.72 41.80 25.41
N GLY A 231 -11.32 41.32 26.50
CA GLY A 231 -12.54 41.95 26.98
C GLY A 231 -13.16 41.30 28.21
N SER A 232 -14.05 42.05 28.86
CA SER A 232 -14.90 41.54 29.94
C SER A 232 -16.23 41.06 29.37
N GLY A 233 -16.67 39.86 29.76
CA GLY A 233 -17.96 39.28 29.37
C GLY A 233 -17.89 38.37 28.13
N SER A 234 -19.05 37.82 27.76
CA SER A 234 -19.22 36.90 26.63
C SER A 234 -19.61 37.68 25.37
N ILE A 235 -19.03 37.33 24.22
CA ILE A 235 -19.28 38.00 22.93
C ILE A 235 -19.65 36.98 21.85
N ARG A 236 -20.19 37.42 20.70
CA ARG A 236 -20.27 36.54 19.52
C ARG A 236 -18.87 36.25 18.97
N PHE A 237 -18.63 35.05 18.45
CA PHE A 237 -17.42 34.74 17.71
C PHE A 237 -17.39 35.49 16.35
N PRO A 238 -16.30 36.22 16.01
CA PRO A 238 -16.22 37.01 14.78
C PRO A 238 -15.90 36.13 13.56
N THR A 239 -16.92 35.51 12.98
CA THR A 239 -16.80 34.67 11.77
C THR A 239 -16.33 35.45 10.54
N GLU A 240 -16.54 36.77 10.53
CA GLU A 240 -16.12 37.70 9.49
C GLU A 240 -14.60 37.70 9.26
N LEU A 241 -13.78 37.29 10.24
CA LEU A 241 -12.34 37.14 10.05
C LEU A 241 -12.00 36.17 8.90
N ALA A 242 -12.82 35.14 8.68
CA ALA A 242 -12.59 34.15 7.64
C ALA A 242 -12.90 34.66 6.24
N THR A 243 -13.73 35.70 6.06
CA THR A 243 -14.11 36.17 4.71
C THR A 243 -12.98 36.88 3.98
N THR A 244 -11.95 37.32 4.70
CA THR A 244 -10.81 38.06 4.16
C THR A 244 -9.86 37.23 3.30
N GLY A 245 -9.87 35.89 3.44
CA GLY A 245 -8.95 35.02 2.71
C GLY A 245 -7.46 35.18 3.07
N ALA A 246 -7.14 35.93 4.13
CA ALA A 246 -5.79 36.40 4.38
C ALA A 246 -5.04 35.58 5.44
N PRO A 247 -3.73 35.29 5.26
CA PRO A 247 -2.94 34.54 6.22
C PRO A 247 -2.59 35.39 7.45
N ARG A 248 -2.63 34.77 8.63
CA ARG A 248 -2.37 35.40 9.93
C ARG A 248 -1.17 34.77 10.62
N ASP A 249 -0.44 35.55 11.38
CA ASP A 249 0.59 35.02 12.28
C ASP A 249 0.00 34.76 13.67
N TYR A 250 -0.85 35.65 14.17
CA TYR A 250 -1.33 35.57 15.54
C TYR A 250 -2.81 35.95 15.64
N ILE A 251 -3.64 35.05 16.19
CA ILE A 251 -5.03 35.32 16.56
C ILE A 251 -5.19 34.96 18.03
N TYR A 252 -5.59 35.93 18.84
CA TYR A 252 -5.75 35.75 20.27
C TYR A 252 -7.07 36.33 20.78
N PHE A 253 -7.77 35.53 21.58
CA PHE A 253 -8.98 35.91 22.27
C PHE A 253 -8.82 35.74 23.78
N GLY A 254 -8.71 36.88 24.47
CA GLY A 254 -8.71 37.01 25.93
C GLY A 254 -10.03 37.59 26.45
N VAL A 255 -11.16 37.02 26.01
CA VAL A 255 -12.51 37.37 26.49
C VAL A 255 -12.99 36.39 27.56
N SER A 256 -14.10 36.68 28.26
CA SER A 256 -14.61 35.77 29.29
C SER A 256 -15.28 34.52 28.71
N GLY A 257 -15.69 34.55 27.44
CA GLY A 257 -16.29 33.44 26.71
C GLY A 257 -16.90 33.90 25.40
N PHE A 258 -17.45 32.94 24.65
CA PHE A 258 -18.27 33.21 23.48
C PHE A 258 -19.71 32.73 23.68
N ASN A 259 -20.63 33.43 23.02
CA ASN A 259 -22.03 33.03 22.92
C ASN A 259 -22.16 31.79 22.03
N ALA A 260 -23.20 30.98 22.26
CA ALA A 260 -23.49 29.82 21.41
C ALA A 260 -23.65 30.26 19.95
N PRO A 261 -22.93 29.64 19.00
CA PRO A 261 -23.07 29.98 17.59
C PRO A 261 -24.41 29.45 17.05
N SER A 262 -24.99 30.15 16.08
CA SER A 262 -26.24 29.74 15.42
C SER A 262 -26.06 28.62 14.38
N SER A 263 -24.82 28.36 13.96
CA SER A 263 -24.40 27.29 13.05
C SER A 263 -22.96 26.90 13.34
N TYR A 264 -22.46 25.82 12.74
CA TYR A 264 -21.01 25.56 12.75
C TYR A 264 -20.22 26.72 12.14
N ILE A 265 -19.02 26.94 12.68
CA ILE A 265 -18.09 27.97 12.22
C ILE A 265 -17.08 27.35 11.24
N ASP A 266 -16.98 27.94 10.04
CA ASP A 266 -16.00 27.54 9.02
C ASP A 266 -14.90 28.60 8.90
N LEU A 267 -13.66 28.22 9.21
CA LEU A 267 -12.46 29.06 9.09
C LEU A 267 -11.54 28.65 7.93
N SER A 268 -11.99 27.78 7.03
CA SER A 268 -11.16 27.21 5.94
C SER A 268 -10.69 28.24 4.91
N ASN A 269 -11.35 29.40 4.84
CA ASN A 269 -10.89 30.51 4.00
C ASN A 269 -9.59 31.16 4.52
N ILE A 270 -9.17 30.89 5.76
CA ILE A 270 -7.89 31.40 6.29
C ILE A 270 -6.77 30.42 5.87
N PRO A 271 -5.82 30.83 5.00
CA PRO A 271 -4.84 29.89 4.44
C PRO A 271 -3.86 29.33 5.47
N TYR A 272 -3.49 30.14 6.47
CA TYR A 272 -2.55 29.75 7.52
C TYR A 272 -2.68 30.66 8.74
N VAL A 273 -2.51 30.06 9.93
CA VAL A 273 -2.35 30.75 11.21
C VAL A 273 -1.15 30.18 11.98
N ASN A 274 -0.15 30.99 12.35
CA ASN A 274 0.96 30.47 13.18
C ASN A 274 0.49 30.10 14.58
N THR A 275 -0.27 30.98 15.22
CA THR A 275 -0.79 30.78 16.59
C THR A 275 -2.22 31.26 16.71
N PHE A 276 -3.10 30.40 17.20
CA PHE A 276 -4.51 30.69 17.43
C PHE A 276 -4.91 30.29 18.85
N ILE A 277 -5.22 31.27 19.69
CA ILE A 277 -5.48 31.09 21.12
C ILE A 277 -6.86 31.63 21.49
N ILE A 278 -7.62 30.84 22.25
CA ILE A 278 -8.83 31.24 22.97
C ILE A 278 -8.65 30.87 24.44
N LEU A 279 -8.41 31.86 25.30
CA LEU A 279 -8.17 31.63 26.74
C LEU A 279 -9.40 31.18 27.53
N SER A 280 -10.59 31.50 27.03
CA SER A 280 -11.85 31.06 27.61
C SER A 280 -12.87 30.93 26.49
N MET A 281 -13.24 29.70 26.14
CA MET A 281 -14.32 29.44 25.20
C MET A 281 -15.67 29.79 25.81
N GLY A 282 -15.82 29.64 27.13
CA GLY A 282 -17.09 29.84 27.83
C GLY A 282 -18.01 28.62 27.78
N GLN A 283 -18.94 28.54 28.74
CA GLN A 283 -19.78 27.34 28.93
C GLN A 283 -20.84 27.12 27.85
N ASN A 284 -21.15 28.15 27.06
CA ASN A 284 -22.19 28.09 26.03
C ASN A 284 -21.62 27.98 24.61
N PHE A 285 -20.30 28.03 24.43
CA PHE A 285 -19.70 28.04 23.10
C PHE A 285 -19.57 26.63 22.51
N ASN A 286 -20.71 26.06 22.16
CA ASN A 286 -20.86 24.80 21.45
C ASN A 286 -22.08 24.88 20.51
N TYR A 287 -22.07 24.08 19.45
CA TYR A 287 -23.23 23.94 18.57
C TYR A 287 -23.93 22.62 18.86
N GLN A 288 -25.07 22.68 19.56
CA GLN A 288 -25.84 21.49 19.96
C GLN A 288 -24.99 20.46 20.75
N GLY A 289 -24.11 20.93 21.64
CA GLY A 289 -23.18 20.07 22.41
C GLY A 289 -21.92 19.65 21.66
N ASN A 290 -21.79 19.98 20.37
CA ASN A 290 -20.61 19.68 19.57
C ASN A 290 -19.60 20.83 19.56
N PHE A 291 -18.34 20.48 19.31
CA PHE A 291 -17.27 21.42 19.04
C PHE A 291 -17.71 22.44 17.97
N PRO A 292 -17.56 23.76 18.19
CA PRO A 292 -18.29 24.78 17.43
C PRO A 292 -17.77 25.00 16.01
N PHE A 293 -16.66 24.38 15.61
CA PHE A 293 -16.03 24.56 14.30
C PHE A 293 -16.30 23.35 13.40
N SER A 294 -16.71 23.59 12.15
CA SER A 294 -16.75 22.54 11.10
C SER A 294 -15.41 22.41 10.39
N ARG A 295 -14.66 23.51 10.25
CA ARG A 295 -13.31 23.55 9.66
C ARG A 295 -12.46 24.60 10.36
N LEU A 296 -11.24 24.21 10.69
CA LEU A 296 -10.18 25.12 11.14
C LEU A 296 -9.47 25.77 9.92
N PRO A 297 -8.62 26.80 10.12
CA PRO A 297 -7.74 27.30 9.07
C PRO A 297 -6.95 26.18 8.41
N LEU A 298 -6.61 26.33 7.11
CA LEU A 298 -6.01 25.22 6.33
C LEU A 298 -4.69 24.71 6.90
N LYS A 299 -3.94 25.56 7.61
CA LYS A 299 -2.75 25.19 8.37
C LYS A 299 -2.68 25.98 9.66
N VAL A 300 -2.54 25.29 10.79
CA VAL A 300 -2.34 25.93 12.10
C VAL A 300 -1.05 25.43 12.75
N GLY A 301 -0.18 26.34 13.17
CA GLY A 301 1.01 25.98 13.94
C GLY A 301 0.63 25.52 15.34
N ASN A 302 0.25 26.46 16.19
CA ASN A 302 -0.14 26.24 17.58
C ASN A 302 -1.61 26.64 17.80
N LEU A 303 -2.44 25.71 18.24
CA LEU A 303 -3.87 25.94 18.52
C LEU A 303 -4.10 25.72 20.01
N GLN A 304 -4.63 26.71 20.73
CA GLN A 304 -4.86 26.59 22.16
C GLN A 304 -6.24 27.07 22.56
N PHE A 305 -7.09 26.15 22.98
CA PHE A 305 -8.43 26.42 23.46
C PHE A 305 -8.59 25.96 24.91
N PHE A 306 -9.07 26.86 25.76
CA PHE A 306 -9.18 26.65 27.20
C PHE A 306 -10.60 26.94 27.69
N LYS A 307 -10.99 26.30 28.80
CA LYS A 307 -12.17 26.64 29.63
C LYS A 307 -13.47 26.73 28.83
N GLY A 308 -14.00 25.58 28.45
CA GLY A 308 -15.20 25.45 27.62
C GLY A 308 -16.16 24.37 28.09
N ASN A 309 -17.12 24.07 27.23
CA ASN A 309 -18.04 22.95 27.40
C ASN A 309 -18.43 22.42 26.02
N THR A 310 -17.62 21.51 25.49
CA THR A 310 -17.77 20.86 24.18
C THR A 310 -17.60 19.34 24.34
N PRO A 311 -18.62 18.64 24.87
CA PRO A 311 -18.51 17.21 25.17
C PRO A 311 -18.21 16.36 23.93
N ASN A 312 -18.73 16.76 22.76
CA ASN A 312 -18.61 16.03 21.50
C ASN A 312 -17.58 16.70 20.57
N VAL A 313 -16.56 15.95 20.14
CA VAL A 313 -15.48 16.44 19.27
C VAL A 313 -15.16 15.39 18.19
N ASP A 314 -15.16 15.79 16.92
CA ASP A 314 -14.54 14.99 15.86
C ASP A 314 -13.04 15.27 15.84
N TRP A 315 -12.23 14.28 16.22
CA TRP A 315 -10.78 14.41 16.27
C TRP A 315 -10.17 14.76 14.91
N SER A 316 -10.77 14.35 13.80
CA SER A 316 -10.21 14.55 12.45
C SER A 316 -10.00 16.03 12.08
N ILE A 317 -10.74 16.94 12.72
CA ILE A 317 -10.64 18.39 12.51
C ILE A 317 -9.24 18.94 12.81
N PHE A 318 -8.45 18.25 13.65
CA PHE A 318 -7.11 18.69 14.06
C PHE A 318 -5.98 18.14 13.18
N SER A 319 -6.28 17.37 12.13
CA SER A 319 -5.28 16.76 11.24
C SER A 319 -4.30 17.75 10.57
N ASN A 320 -4.69 19.02 10.43
CA ASN A 320 -3.86 20.09 9.86
C ASN A 320 -3.23 21.03 10.89
N VAL A 321 -3.24 20.65 12.17
CA VAL A 321 -2.72 21.45 13.30
C VAL A 321 -1.41 20.83 13.79
N THR A 322 -0.35 21.61 13.97
CA THR A 322 0.94 21.05 14.43
C THR A 322 0.94 20.76 15.94
N GLY A 323 0.31 21.63 16.74
CA GLY A 323 0.18 21.45 18.19
C GLY A 323 -1.20 21.88 18.73
N PRO A 324 -2.22 21.01 18.70
CA PRO A 324 -3.49 21.27 19.36
C PRO A 324 -3.39 21.11 20.89
N MET A 325 -3.91 22.11 21.61
CA MET A 325 -4.07 22.13 23.06
C MET A 325 -5.53 22.45 23.40
N LEU A 326 -6.23 21.50 24.01
CA LEU A 326 -7.66 21.52 24.31
C LEU A 326 -7.86 21.22 25.79
N GLN A 327 -7.69 22.23 26.66
CA GLN A 327 -7.68 22.02 28.11
C GLN A 327 -8.98 22.51 28.76
N ASP A 328 -9.51 21.76 29.71
CA ASP A 328 -10.72 22.14 30.47
C ASP A 328 -11.92 22.47 29.58
N LEU A 329 -12.13 21.67 28.53
CA LEU A 329 -13.26 21.80 27.59
C LEU A 329 -14.42 20.85 27.91
N LYS A 330 -14.28 20.03 28.96
CA LYS A 330 -15.25 19.00 29.36
C LYS A 330 -15.56 17.99 28.24
N ILE A 331 -14.57 17.68 27.41
CA ILE A 331 -14.72 16.69 26.33
C ILE A 331 -14.98 15.31 26.95
N GLU A 332 -16.02 14.63 26.48
CA GLU A 332 -16.42 13.28 26.90
C GLU A 332 -16.25 12.26 25.77
N THR A 333 -15.98 12.73 24.54
CA THR A 333 -15.73 11.87 23.38
C THR A 333 -14.54 10.95 23.65
N PRO A 334 -14.68 9.63 23.42
CA PRO A 334 -13.56 8.71 23.56
C PRO A 334 -12.43 9.01 22.57
N LEU A 335 -11.19 8.79 23.00
CA LEU A 335 -10.04 8.80 22.10
C LEU A 335 -10.07 7.54 21.21
N PRO A 336 -9.77 7.64 19.90
CA PRO A 336 -9.56 6.44 19.08
C PRO A 336 -8.38 5.63 19.62
N PRO A 337 -8.44 4.28 19.59
CA PRO A 337 -7.34 3.43 20.07
C PRO A 337 -6.02 3.72 19.36
N SER A 338 -6.09 3.95 18.05
CA SER A 338 -4.96 4.32 17.19
C SER A 338 -4.98 5.81 16.84
N ASN A 339 -3.80 6.41 16.74
CA ASN A 339 -3.57 7.81 16.44
C ASN A 339 -4.06 8.18 15.01
N PRO A 340 -5.02 9.12 14.86
CA PRO A 340 -5.58 9.50 13.56
C PRO A 340 -4.77 10.57 12.81
N PHE A 341 -3.68 11.11 13.37
CA PHE A 341 -3.11 12.39 12.94
C PHE A 341 -1.92 12.34 11.95
N GLY A 342 -1.48 11.16 11.53
CA GLY A 342 -0.31 11.02 10.66
C GLY A 342 0.92 11.73 11.22
N ASN A 343 1.71 12.39 10.35
CA ASN A 343 2.99 13.02 10.73
C ASN A 343 2.91 14.53 10.99
N ILE A 344 1.76 15.18 10.81
CA ILE A 344 1.62 16.64 10.91
C ILE A 344 1.52 17.08 12.36
N VAL A 345 0.65 16.45 13.15
CA VAL A 345 0.52 16.74 14.58
C VAL A 345 1.77 16.23 15.30
N LYS A 346 2.46 17.13 16.00
CA LYS A 346 3.72 16.85 16.72
C LYS A 346 3.59 16.88 18.23
N ALA A 347 2.61 17.63 18.74
CA ALA A 347 2.25 17.67 20.15
C ALA A 347 0.73 17.67 20.26
N PHE A 348 0.16 16.99 21.24
CA PHE A 348 -1.28 16.97 21.46
C PHE A 348 -1.59 17.00 22.95
N ASP A 349 -2.24 18.07 23.40
CA ASP A 349 -2.62 18.26 24.79
C ASP A 349 -4.14 18.30 24.90
N ILE A 350 -4.69 17.32 25.61
CA ILE A 350 -6.13 17.20 25.90
C ILE A 350 -6.36 17.05 27.40
N SER A 351 -5.45 17.61 28.20
CA SER A 351 -5.49 17.50 29.66
C SER A 351 -6.73 18.17 30.27
N ILE A 352 -7.11 17.72 31.47
CA ILE A 352 -8.22 18.30 32.24
C ILE A 352 -9.55 18.19 31.47
N ASN A 353 -9.88 17.00 30.97
CA ASN A 353 -11.18 16.72 30.36
C ASN A 353 -11.81 15.48 31.02
N LYS A 354 -12.78 14.85 30.36
CA LYS A 354 -13.44 13.61 30.79
C LYS A 354 -13.32 12.52 29.72
N ILE A 355 -12.22 12.55 28.95
CA ILE A 355 -12.02 11.68 27.79
C ILE A 355 -11.79 10.24 28.27
N THR A 356 -12.47 9.30 27.63
CA THR A 356 -12.34 7.85 27.84
C THR A 356 -11.62 7.19 26.65
N GLY A 357 -11.31 5.89 26.74
CA GLY A 357 -10.62 5.15 25.67
C GLY A 357 -9.28 4.55 26.11
N THR A 358 -8.51 4.07 25.14
CA THR A 358 -7.21 3.38 25.32
C THR A 358 -6.17 3.92 24.34
N LEU A 359 -4.89 3.62 24.58
CA LEU A 359 -3.77 4.02 23.74
C LEU A 359 -3.00 2.80 23.23
N ASP A 360 -2.66 2.78 21.95
CA ASP A 360 -1.69 1.84 21.35
C ASP A 360 -0.36 2.54 20.99
N ASP A 361 0.59 1.79 20.43
CA ASP A 361 1.93 2.28 20.08
C ASP A 361 1.94 3.35 18.97
N SER A 362 0.85 3.52 18.21
CA SER A 362 0.78 4.56 17.17
C SER A 362 0.77 5.99 17.74
N TRP A 363 0.49 6.14 19.04
CA TRP A 363 0.59 7.41 19.75
C TRP A 363 2.03 7.83 20.07
N CYS A 364 3.02 6.93 19.91
CA CYS A 364 4.43 7.19 20.23
C CYS A 364 5.14 8.20 19.30
N VAL A 365 4.44 8.71 18.28
CA VAL A 365 5.01 9.61 17.26
C VAL A 365 4.89 11.11 17.60
N LEU A 366 4.18 11.46 18.68
CA LEU A 366 3.92 12.84 19.09
C LEU A 366 4.05 13.03 20.61
N ASP A 367 4.32 14.27 21.03
CA ASP A 367 4.35 14.66 22.45
C ASP A 367 2.91 14.71 23.01
N LEU A 368 2.50 13.65 23.71
CA LEU A 368 1.12 13.47 24.20
C LEU A 368 0.95 13.92 25.67
N ILE A 369 -0.05 14.75 25.94
CA ILE A 369 -0.45 15.20 27.29
C ILE A 369 -1.94 14.91 27.49
N VAL A 370 -2.25 13.96 28.38
CA VAL A 370 -3.60 13.44 28.61
C VAL A 370 -3.99 13.43 30.09
N ASN A 371 -3.22 14.09 30.95
CA ASN A 371 -3.41 14.02 32.39
C ASN A 371 -4.78 14.59 32.82
N ARG A 372 -5.33 14.05 33.91
CA ARG A 372 -6.66 14.42 34.42
C ARG A 372 -7.77 14.15 33.39
N ASN A 373 -7.89 12.90 32.98
CA ASN A 373 -8.94 12.36 32.12
C ASN A 373 -9.46 11.03 32.72
N GLN A 374 -10.16 10.22 31.93
CA GLN A 374 -10.71 8.93 32.32
C GLN A 374 -10.21 7.78 31.44
N LEU A 375 -9.00 7.91 30.86
CA LEU A 375 -8.40 6.89 30.00
C LEU A 375 -8.06 5.62 30.78
N THR A 376 -8.14 4.47 30.10
CA THR A 376 -7.94 3.13 30.67
C THR A 376 -6.94 2.33 29.82
N GLY A 377 -6.66 1.08 30.21
CA GLY A 377 -5.76 0.19 29.47
C GLY A 377 -4.29 0.39 29.85
N LYS A 378 -3.36 0.04 28.95
CA LYS A 378 -1.93 0.20 29.18
C LYS A 378 -1.41 1.47 28.49
N ILE A 379 -0.49 2.16 29.14
CA ILE A 379 0.35 3.21 28.57
C ILE A 379 1.39 2.54 27.67
N PRO A 380 1.53 2.96 26.39
CA PRO A 380 2.56 2.46 25.47
C PRO A 380 3.98 2.60 26.02
N ASP A 381 4.87 1.67 25.64
CA ASP A 381 6.23 1.59 26.21
C ASP A 381 7.05 2.88 25.98
N CYS A 382 6.84 3.58 24.87
CA CYS A 382 7.51 4.84 24.57
C CYS A 382 7.26 5.95 25.61
N PHE A 383 6.15 5.87 26.35
CA PHE A 383 5.84 6.76 27.47
C PHE A 383 6.07 6.06 28.81
N TYR A 384 5.61 4.81 28.93
CA TYR A 384 5.70 4.02 30.17
C TYR A 384 7.14 3.94 30.68
N CYS A 385 8.11 3.64 29.80
CA CYS A 385 9.51 3.57 30.18
C CYS A 385 10.01 4.87 30.83
N TYR A 386 9.41 6.03 30.55
CA TYR A 386 9.88 7.34 31.01
C TYR A 386 8.96 8.04 32.02
N LEU A 387 7.95 7.36 32.59
CA LEU A 387 7.06 7.92 33.63
C LEU A 387 7.77 8.45 34.89
N ASN A 388 8.98 7.98 35.21
CA ASN A 388 9.80 8.53 36.30
C ASN A 388 10.35 9.93 36.00
N GLU A 389 10.34 10.36 34.74
CA GLU A 389 10.60 11.74 34.36
C GLU A 389 9.41 12.63 34.75
N THR A 390 9.67 13.74 35.44
CA THR A 390 8.61 14.62 35.96
C THR A 390 7.61 15.05 34.89
N SER A 391 8.09 15.42 33.70
CA SER A 391 7.23 15.86 32.59
C SER A 391 6.36 14.72 32.06
N THR A 392 6.96 13.56 31.74
CA THR A 392 6.25 12.40 31.20
C THR A 392 5.27 11.81 32.22
N GLY A 393 5.69 11.64 33.48
CA GLY A 393 4.82 11.19 34.56
C GLY A 393 3.63 12.13 34.80
N TYR A 394 3.86 13.45 34.72
CA TYR A 394 2.79 14.44 34.79
C TYR A 394 1.80 14.29 33.64
N SER A 395 2.27 14.11 32.39
CA SER A 395 1.45 14.02 31.17
C SER A 395 0.42 12.90 31.16
N PHE A 396 0.61 11.83 31.93
CA PHE A 396 -0.31 10.68 31.96
C PHE A 396 -1.06 10.53 33.30
N GLY A 397 -0.69 11.30 34.33
CA GLY A 397 -1.22 11.14 35.68
C GLY A 397 -2.72 11.47 35.80
N GLN A 398 -3.33 10.98 36.89
CA GLN A 398 -4.76 11.18 37.18
C GLN A 398 -5.67 10.66 36.05
N ASN A 399 -5.33 9.49 35.51
CA ASN A 399 -6.15 8.64 34.64
C ASN A 399 -6.33 7.27 35.30
N ASN A 400 -6.99 6.34 34.62
CA ASN A 400 -7.27 4.97 35.08
C ASN A 400 -6.43 3.91 34.36
N PHE A 401 -5.17 4.20 33.99
CA PHE A 401 -4.29 3.25 33.33
C PHE A 401 -3.81 2.13 34.27
N ASN A 402 -3.75 0.91 33.75
CA ASN A 402 -3.41 -0.30 34.50
C ASN A 402 -1.93 -0.39 34.89
N ASN A 403 -1.06 0.33 34.18
CA ASN A 403 0.39 0.33 34.37
C ASN A 403 0.96 1.73 34.66
N TYR A 404 0.16 2.67 35.17
CA TYR A 404 0.71 3.96 35.61
C TYR A 404 1.47 3.78 36.93
N GLU A 405 2.79 3.73 36.84
CA GLU A 405 3.71 3.62 37.96
C GLU A 405 4.91 4.52 37.66
N ILE A 406 5.28 5.41 38.59
CA ILE A 406 6.35 6.42 38.35
C ILE A 406 7.70 5.99 38.95
N VAL A 407 7.74 4.93 39.77
CA VAL A 407 8.98 4.47 40.43
C VAL A 407 9.55 3.24 39.71
N ASN A 408 8.72 2.24 39.42
CA ASN A 408 9.14 0.92 38.93
C ASN A 408 8.87 0.70 37.43
N ASN A 409 9.03 1.74 36.63
CA ASN A 409 8.69 1.77 35.21
C ASN A 409 9.87 1.42 34.28
N LYS A 410 10.69 0.44 34.68
CA LYS A 410 11.93 0.10 33.97
C LYS A 410 11.66 -0.75 32.73
N CYS A 411 12.38 -0.43 31.65
CA CYS A 411 12.37 -1.17 30.40
C CYS A 411 13.75 -1.76 30.11
N GLY A 412 13.77 -2.93 29.45
CA GLY A 412 15.00 -3.64 29.09
C GLY A 412 15.44 -3.40 27.65
N TYR A 413 16.48 -4.15 27.27
CA TYR A 413 17.03 -4.18 25.90
C TYR A 413 16.03 -4.71 24.86
N ASP A 414 14.99 -5.44 25.28
CA ASP A 414 13.90 -5.95 24.45
C ASP A 414 12.90 -4.87 24.02
N LYS A 415 12.80 -3.79 24.81
CA LYS A 415 11.83 -2.71 24.59
C LYS A 415 12.46 -1.48 23.97
N ILE A 416 13.69 -1.14 24.38
CA ILE A 416 14.39 0.05 23.90
C ILE A 416 15.38 -0.39 22.84
N VAL A 417 15.09 -0.04 21.59
CA VAL A 417 15.83 -0.54 20.42
C VAL A 417 16.33 0.65 19.60
N PRO A 418 17.48 1.25 19.96
CA PRO A 418 18.02 2.42 19.27
C PRO A 418 18.96 2.05 18.12
N TYR A 419 18.96 2.87 17.09
CA TYR A 419 19.96 2.87 16.01
C TYR A 419 20.21 4.28 15.49
N ILE A 420 21.37 4.49 14.86
CA ILE A 420 21.70 5.76 14.21
C ILE A 420 21.50 5.58 12.70
N TYR A 421 20.76 6.51 12.09
CA TYR A 421 20.55 6.58 10.65
C TYR A 421 21.21 7.82 10.07
N TYR A 422 21.98 7.64 8.99
CA TYR A 422 22.61 8.71 8.22
C TYR A 422 21.90 8.90 6.88
N ASN A 423 21.28 10.06 6.73
CA ASN A 423 20.72 10.44 5.45
C ASN A 423 21.83 10.98 4.54
N THR A 424 22.19 10.24 3.50
CA THR A 424 23.25 10.59 2.55
C THR A 424 22.93 11.88 1.77
N THR A 425 21.65 12.17 1.52
CA THR A 425 21.20 13.35 0.77
C THR A 425 21.30 14.63 1.61
N THR A 426 20.83 14.60 2.86
CA THR A 426 20.85 15.78 3.74
C THR A 426 22.12 15.88 4.58
N THR A 427 22.96 14.84 4.58
CA THR A 427 24.15 14.67 5.43
C THR A 427 23.87 14.69 6.93
N LEU A 428 22.60 14.44 7.33
CA LEU A 428 22.17 14.45 8.74
C LEU A 428 22.20 13.04 9.34
N MET A 429 22.73 12.93 10.56
CA MET A 429 22.60 11.73 11.40
C MET A 429 21.47 11.92 12.42
N THR A 430 20.63 10.91 12.57
CA THR A 430 19.50 10.90 13.51
C THR A 430 19.51 9.65 14.35
N LEU A 431 19.20 9.78 15.65
CA LEU A 431 18.92 8.65 16.52
C LEU A 431 17.46 8.27 16.33
N GLN A 432 17.22 7.04 15.89
CA GLN A 432 15.92 6.46 15.60
C GLN A 432 15.77 5.13 16.32
N GLY A 433 14.56 4.58 16.36
CA GLY A 433 14.29 3.32 17.02
C GLY A 433 13.04 3.32 17.89
N LYS A 434 12.85 2.23 18.62
CA LYS A 434 11.67 2.02 19.47
C LYS A 434 11.90 2.56 20.88
N ASN A 435 10.86 3.20 21.41
CA ASN A 435 10.77 3.61 22.82
C ASN A 435 11.95 4.46 23.31
N LEU A 436 12.40 5.42 22.49
CA LEU A 436 13.53 6.31 22.83
C LEU A 436 13.17 7.39 23.87
N GLY A 437 11.88 7.62 24.09
CA GLY A 437 11.37 8.77 24.83
C GLY A 437 11.41 10.06 24.00
N PHE A 438 11.09 11.19 24.64
CA PHE A 438 10.83 12.46 23.93
C PHE A 438 11.81 13.57 24.28
N TYR A 439 12.67 13.38 25.28
CA TYR A 439 13.53 14.46 25.81
C TYR A 439 15.01 14.14 25.62
N GLN A 440 15.77 15.15 25.17
CA GLN A 440 17.22 14.99 24.93
C GLN A 440 18.01 14.65 26.19
N ASN A 441 17.51 15.05 27.37
CA ASN A 441 18.15 14.79 28.65
C ASN A 441 18.11 13.30 29.04
N ASN A 442 17.40 12.46 28.28
CA ASN A 442 17.36 11.02 28.49
C ASN A 442 18.67 10.33 28.07
N PHE A 443 19.49 10.99 27.26
CA PHE A 443 20.67 10.39 26.65
C PHE A 443 21.95 11.02 27.18
N LYS A 444 22.95 10.17 27.41
CA LYS A 444 24.35 10.57 27.58
C LYS A 444 25.20 9.81 26.57
N THR A 445 26.08 10.51 25.86
CA THR A 445 26.88 9.96 24.77
C THR A 445 28.38 10.08 25.05
N SER A 446 29.18 9.14 24.55
CA SER A 446 30.64 9.15 24.75
C SER A 446 31.40 10.03 23.76
N THR A 447 31.04 9.97 22.47
CA THR A 447 31.83 10.55 21.37
C THR A 447 31.03 11.48 20.46
N CYS A 448 29.73 11.64 20.71
CA CYS A 448 28.81 12.50 19.95
C CYS A 448 28.00 13.37 20.93
N VAL A 449 27.14 14.25 20.40
CA VAL A 449 26.09 14.97 21.14
C VAL A 449 24.74 14.68 20.50
N ILE A 450 23.74 14.35 21.30
CA ILE A 450 22.34 14.23 20.85
C ILE A 450 21.61 15.53 21.17
N VAL A 451 21.01 16.15 20.16
CA VAL A 451 20.19 17.35 20.31
C VAL A 451 18.79 17.09 19.76
N ARG A 452 17.75 17.58 20.43
CA ARG A 452 16.39 17.50 19.90
C ARG A 452 16.10 18.73 19.04
N SER A 453 15.69 18.52 17.79
CA SER A 453 15.24 19.58 16.88
C SER A 453 14.09 19.07 16.03
N ASN A 454 13.04 19.89 15.86
CA ASN A 454 11.84 19.52 15.08
C ASN A 454 11.28 18.13 15.45
N TYR A 455 11.23 17.81 16.75
CA TYR A 455 10.75 16.53 17.29
C TYR A 455 11.56 15.30 16.87
N GLN A 456 12.79 15.48 16.39
CA GLN A 456 13.74 14.41 16.07
C GLN A 456 15.01 14.56 16.90
N PHE A 457 15.67 13.43 17.19
CA PHE A 457 16.97 13.41 17.85
C PHE A 457 18.07 13.44 16.78
N MET A 458 18.72 14.59 16.62
CA MET A 458 19.88 14.73 15.74
C MET A 458 21.16 14.35 16.48
N VAL A 459 22.06 13.66 15.80
CA VAL A 459 23.37 13.26 16.32
C VAL A 459 24.44 14.12 15.65
N VAL A 460 25.16 14.91 16.44
CA VAL A 460 26.13 15.90 15.96
C VAL A 460 27.47 15.81 16.69
N GLY A 461 28.53 16.37 16.09
CA GLY A 461 29.85 16.49 16.74
C GLY A 461 30.53 15.15 17.06
N CYS A 462 30.28 14.11 16.27
CA CYS A 462 30.83 12.78 16.50
C CYS A 462 32.34 12.69 16.26
N THR A 463 33.03 11.90 17.08
CA THR A 463 34.44 11.50 16.91
C THR A 463 34.55 9.96 16.88
N GLY A 464 35.29 9.41 15.91
CA GLY A 464 35.41 7.95 15.73
C GLY A 464 34.29 7.32 14.89
N ASN A 465 34.15 6.00 15.01
CA ASN A 465 33.29 5.16 14.15
C ASN A 465 32.05 4.60 14.87
N TYR A 466 31.98 4.75 16.20
CA TYR A 466 30.86 4.31 17.03
C TYR A 466 30.69 5.27 18.22
N THR A 467 29.56 5.19 18.91
CA THR A 467 29.29 5.94 20.13
C THR A 467 28.55 5.08 21.15
N ASN A 468 28.88 5.22 22.43
CA ASN A 468 28.09 4.63 23.49
C ASN A 468 26.98 5.62 23.88
N VAL A 469 25.74 5.16 23.85
CA VAL A 469 24.55 5.89 24.25
C VAL A 469 23.99 5.26 25.53
N THR A 470 24.03 6.02 26.62
CA THR A 470 23.43 5.67 27.90
C THR A 470 22.05 6.29 28.01
N PHE A 471 21.03 5.47 28.24
CA PHE A 471 19.68 5.90 28.60
C PHE A 471 19.63 6.11 30.12
N LEU A 472 19.81 7.36 30.56
CA LEU A 472 20.03 7.70 31.97
C LEU A 472 18.89 7.20 32.88
N ASN A 473 17.63 7.39 32.46
CA ASN A 473 16.46 6.99 33.25
C ASN A 473 16.32 5.47 33.39
N GLN A 474 16.86 4.70 32.43
CA GLN A 474 16.79 3.24 32.41
C GLN A 474 18.05 2.57 32.95
N ASN A 475 19.16 3.30 33.02
CA ASN A 475 20.49 2.76 33.27
C ASN A 475 20.87 1.66 32.26
N LEU A 476 20.50 1.86 30.98
CA LEU A 476 20.88 0.98 29.87
C LEU A 476 21.96 1.63 29.03
N ASN A 477 22.93 0.83 28.58
CA ASN A 477 24.02 1.27 27.71
C ASN A 477 23.96 0.53 26.38
N PHE A 478 24.00 1.28 25.27
CA PHE A 478 24.04 0.76 23.91
C PHE A 478 25.28 1.28 23.21
N THR A 479 26.03 0.40 22.55
CA THR A 479 27.09 0.81 21.59
C THR A 479 26.48 0.88 20.21
N LEU A 480 26.46 2.05 19.57
CA LEU A 480 25.84 2.25 18.26
C LEU A 480 26.90 2.55 17.21
N SER A 481 26.79 1.87 16.06
CA SER A 481 27.58 2.20 14.88
C SER A 481 27.22 3.60 14.39
N LEU A 482 28.22 4.38 13.98
CA LEU A 482 27.97 5.55 13.15
C LEU A 482 27.89 5.05 11.71
N ASP A 483 26.78 5.36 11.03
CA ASP A 483 26.29 4.82 9.74
C ASP A 483 27.16 5.15 8.50
N ARG A 484 28.48 5.18 8.70
CA ARG A 484 29.54 5.29 7.70
C ARG A 484 30.57 4.17 7.81
N THR A 485 30.41 3.26 8.78
CA THR A 485 31.34 2.16 9.02
C THR A 485 30.71 0.85 8.60
N GLU A 486 31.36 0.14 7.68
CA GLU A 486 30.90 -1.17 7.22
C GLU A 486 30.83 -2.18 8.39
N PRO A 487 29.79 -3.00 8.48
CA PRO A 487 29.74 -4.10 9.45
C PRO A 487 30.91 -5.05 9.26
N LYS A 488 31.45 -5.56 10.37
CA LYS A 488 32.61 -6.46 10.38
C LYS A 488 32.22 -7.79 11.01
N ILE A 489 32.49 -8.88 10.30
CA ILE A 489 32.31 -10.25 10.78
C ILE A 489 33.67 -10.77 11.30
N ASP A 490 33.72 -11.22 12.55
CA ASP A 490 34.91 -11.82 13.16
C ASP A 490 34.83 -13.36 13.20
N SER A 491 33.65 -13.93 13.47
CA SER A 491 33.42 -15.37 13.41
C SER A 491 31.94 -15.72 13.21
N ILE A 492 31.67 -16.92 12.70
CA ILE A 492 30.32 -17.48 12.56
C ILE A 492 30.35 -18.93 13.06
N VAL A 493 29.43 -19.26 13.95
CA VAL A 493 29.26 -20.62 14.50
C VAL A 493 27.86 -21.14 14.17
N GLN A 494 27.77 -22.31 13.57
CA GLN A 494 26.51 -23.01 13.34
C GLN A 494 26.21 -23.98 14.48
N SER A 495 24.99 -23.89 15.03
CA SER A 495 24.41 -24.87 15.95
C SER A 495 23.07 -25.32 15.39
N ASN A 496 23.01 -26.53 14.84
CA ASN A 496 21.86 -27.04 14.09
C ASN A 496 21.47 -26.09 12.93
N ASN A 497 20.28 -25.49 12.96
CA ASN A 497 19.77 -24.52 12.00
C ASN A 497 19.96 -23.06 12.42
N THR A 498 20.71 -22.79 13.49
CA THR A 498 20.97 -21.44 13.98
C THR A 498 22.41 -21.04 13.72
N LEU A 499 22.62 -19.85 13.15
CA LEU A 499 23.92 -19.20 13.02
C LEU A 499 24.09 -18.15 14.12
N THR A 500 25.22 -18.19 14.80
CA THR A 500 25.69 -17.14 15.70
C THR A 500 26.83 -16.40 15.02
N ILE A 501 26.59 -15.16 14.64
CA ILE A 501 27.56 -14.28 13.98
C ILE A 501 28.11 -13.33 15.04
N THR A 502 29.42 -13.34 15.25
CA THR A 502 30.13 -12.42 16.15
C THR A 502 30.96 -11.45 15.33
N GLY A 503 31.00 -10.18 15.73
CA GLY A 503 31.65 -9.13 14.97
C GLY A 503 31.52 -7.76 15.62
N SER A 504 31.43 -6.72 14.80
CA SER A 504 31.23 -5.34 15.25
C SER A 504 30.46 -4.52 14.22
N TYR A 505 29.89 -3.39 14.66
CA TYR A 505 29.09 -2.47 13.84
C TYR A 505 27.77 -3.06 13.33
N PHE A 506 27.20 -4.03 14.05
CA PHE A 506 25.82 -4.49 13.83
C PHE A 506 24.79 -3.56 14.49
N SER A 507 23.49 -3.86 14.34
CA SER A 507 22.38 -3.06 14.87
C SER A 507 21.54 -3.82 15.89
N TYR A 508 20.92 -3.09 16.83
CA TYR A 508 19.88 -3.63 17.71
C TYR A 508 18.52 -3.74 17.00
N GLU A 509 18.29 -3.00 15.91
CA GLU A 509 17.07 -3.03 15.11
C GLU A 509 17.21 -4.05 13.96
N PRO A 510 16.51 -5.20 14.00
CA PRO A 510 16.59 -6.21 12.95
C PRO A 510 16.09 -5.71 11.59
N SER A 511 15.14 -4.76 11.53
CA SER A 511 14.53 -4.35 10.27
C SER A 511 15.48 -3.62 9.32
N ILE A 512 16.61 -3.12 9.83
CA ILE A 512 17.65 -2.45 9.04
C ILE A 512 18.84 -3.36 8.75
N MET A 513 18.76 -4.64 9.13
CA MET A 513 19.79 -5.64 8.89
C MET A 513 19.34 -6.67 7.88
N ASN A 514 20.25 -7.08 7.01
CA ASN A 514 20.00 -8.18 6.07
C ASN A 514 21.23 -9.08 6.01
N ILE A 515 21.05 -10.37 6.23
CA ILE A 515 22.13 -11.37 6.20
C ILE A 515 21.95 -12.21 4.94
N THR A 516 22.97 -12.22 4.09
CA THR A 516 22.97 -13.02 2.86
C THR A 516 24.00 -14.13 2.94
N ILE A 517 23.63 -15.31 2.44
CA ILE A 517 24.45 -16.53 2.49
C ILE A 517 24.52 -17.10 1.07
N GLY A 518 25.69 -17.02 0.43
CA GLY A 518 25.91 -17.52 -0.92
C GLY A 518 25.08 -16.82 -2.01
N THR A 519 24.85 -17.53 -3.13
CA THR A 519 23.90 -17.12 -4.18
C THR A 519 22.55 -17.78 -3.89
N THR A 520 21.50 -16.96 -3.67
CA THR A 520 20.08 -17.30 -3.42
C THR A 520 19.69 -18.78 -3.60
N PRO A 521 19.14 -19.45 -2.56
CA PRO A 521 17.94 -19.02 -1.83
C PRO A 521 18.01 -19.01 -0.28
N LEU A 522 19.15 -19.33 0.36
CA LEU A 522 19.23 -19.43 1.83
C LEU A 522 19.13 -18.04 2.53
N LYS A 523 18.07 -17.83 3.32
CA LYS A 523 17.83 -16.59 4.09
C LYS A 523 18.08 -16.83 5.57
N CYS A 524 18.89 -15.98 6.21
CA CYS A 524 19.06 -15.99 7.67
C CYS A 524 18.05 -15.02 8.32
N GLN A 525 17.08 -15.52 9.07
CA GLN A 525 16.10 -14.70 9.80
C GLN A 525 16.59 -14.45 11.23
N VAL A 526 16.81 -13.18 11.60
CA VAL A 526 17.22 -12.82 12.97
C VAL A 526 16.17 -13.32 13.95
N THR A 527 16.57 -14.13 14.93
CA THR A 527 15.62 -14.76 15.85
C THR A 527 15.20 -13.78 16.95
N ASN A 528 13.92 -13.82 17.33
CA ASN A 528 13.41 -13.04 18.47
C ASN A 528 13.89 -13.59 19.83
N THR A 529 14.56 -14.75 19.85
CA THR A 529 15.07 -15.41 21.06
C THR A 529 16.30 -14.72 21.65
N SER A 530 17.05 -13.97 20.83
CA SER A 530 18.17 -13.15 21.30
C SER A 530 18.16 -11.80 20.59
N ILE A 531 18.16 -10.71 21.35
CA ILE A 531 18.20 -9.36 20.81
C ILE A 531 19.58 -9.15 20.16
N PRO A 532 19.64 -8.79 18.86
CA PRO A 532 20.93 -8.50 18.25
C PRO A 532 21.58 -7.30 18.93
N THR A 533 22.91 -7.30 18.92
CA THR A 533 23.71 -6.24 19.54
C THR A 533 24.73 -5.73 18.55
N PHE A 534 25.46 -4.68 18.91
CA PHE A 534 26.60 -4.21 18.13
C PHE A 534 27.64 -5.31 17.81
N TYR A 535 27.76 -6.32 18.67
CA TYR A 535 28.81 -7.35 18.58
C TYR A 535 28.31 -8.74 18.14
N SER A 536 27.01 -8.99 18.14
CA SER A 536 26.49 -10.33 17.85
C SER A 536 25.09 -10.32 17.25
N ILE A 537 24.87 -11.22 16.29
CA ILE A 537 23.59 -11.52 15.66
C ILE A 537 23.36 -13.03 15.77
N GLN A 538 22.14 -13.43 16.15
CA GLN A 538 21.68 -14.81 16.02
C GLN A 538 20.60 -14.87 14.96
N CYS A 539 20.69 -15.80 14.03
CA CYS A 539 19.68 -15.97 12.99
C CYS A 539 19.46 -17.44 12.62
N ASP A 540 18.24 -17.76 12.18
CA ASP A 540 17.81 -19.08 11.76
C ASP A 540 17.92 -19.23 10.25
N ILE A 541 18.50 -20.34 9.78
CA ILE A 541 18.69 -20.66 8.35
C ILE A 541 17.74 -21.77 7.85
N GLN A 542 16.62 -21.97 8.55
CA GLN A 542 15.62 -23.02 8.30
C GLN A 542 16.14 -24.43 8.60
N TYR A 543 15.29 -25.25 9.24
CA TYR A 543 15.59 -26.66 9.54
C TYR A 543 14.81 -27.58 8.58
N PRO A 544 15.42 -28.64 8.00
CA PRO A 544 16.84 -28.97 8.02
C PRO A 544 17.69 -28.10 7.06
N VAL A 545 18.99 -28.03 7.31
CA VAL A 545 19.96 -27.30 6.49
C VAL A 545 20.39 -28.21 5.33
N ILE A 546 19.74 -28.06 4.17
CA ILE A 546 19.99 -28.88 2.97
C ILE A 546 21.06 -28.29 2.04
N GLU A 547 21.30 -26.97 2.10
CA GLU A 547 22.37 -26.32 1.34
C GLU A 547 23.62 -26.19 2.21
N TYR A 548 24.57 -27.09 2.01
CA TYR A 548 25.80 -27.18 2.79
C TYR A 548 27.05 -26.92 1.95
N GLY A 549 28.21 -26.89 2.62
CA GLY A 549 29.51 -26.62 1.99
C GLY A 549 29.96 -25.16 2.11
N PRO A 550 31.02 -24.78 1.38
CA PRO A 550 31.59 -23.44 1.42
C PRO A 550 30.56 -22.39 0.95
N ARG A 551 30.34 -21.35 1.76
CA ARG A 551 29.46 -20.22 1.46
C ARG A 551 30.04 -18.92 1.97
N ASN A 552 29.80 -17.86 1.22
CA ASN A 552 30.12 -16.50 1.65
C ASN A 552 28.93 -15.90 2.39
N VAL A 553 29.16 -15.41 3.61
CA VAL A 553 28.18 -14.64 4.38
C VAL A 553 28.53 -13.17 4.32
N THR A 554 27.53 -12.33 4.05
CA THR A 554 27.64 -10.88 4.28
C THR A 554 26.52 -10.41 5.18
N VAL A 555 26.83 -9.41 6.01
CA VAL A 555 25.85 -8.69 6.83
C VAL A 555 25.75 -7.29 6.24
N GLN A 556 24.53 -6.89 5.89
CA GLN A 556 24.20 -5.53 5.52
C GLN A 556 23.52 -4.84 6.70
N VAL A 557 23.93 -3.62 7.01
CA VAL A 557 23.27 -2.72 7.96
C VAL A 557 23.02 -1.40 7.24
N ASN A 558 21.75 -0.97 7.15
CA ASN A 558 21.32 0.11 6.26
C ASN A 558 21.80 -0.11 4.82
N SER A 559 22.66 0.76 4.30
CA SER A 559 23.23 0.71 2.95
C SER A 559 24.64 0.12 2.89
N LEU A 560 25.24 -0.21 4.04
CA LEU A 560 26.62 -0.69 4.14
C LEU A 560 26.65 -2.20 4.27
N VAL A 561 27.54 -2.84 3.51
CA VAL A 561 27.66 -4.30 3.44
C VAL A 561 29.05 -4.71 3.93
N SER A 562 29.12 -5.77 4.74
CA SER A 562 30.39 -6.31 5.20
C SER A 562 31.20 -6.90 4.07
N LYS A 563 32.51 -7.05 4.29
CA LYS A 563 33.30 -7.97 3.46
C LYS A 563 32.73 -9.40 3.56
N PRO A 564 32.74 -10.19 2.48
CA PRO A 564 32.35 -11.60 2.53
C PRO A 564 33.19 -12.39 3.54
N TYR A 565 32.53 -13.16 4.41
CA TYR A 565 33.15 -14.10 5.34
C TYR A 565 32.83 -15.53 4.89
N GLU A 566 33.86 -16.33 4.64
CA GLU A 566 33.69 -17.71 4.19
C GLU A 566 33.38 -18.64 5.39
N ILE A 567 32.29 -19.39 5.30
CA ILE A 567 31.93 -20.45 6.24
C ILE A 567 31.75 -21.76 5.50
N ASN A 568 31.87 -22.87 6.23
CA ASN A 568 31.44 -24.17 5.74
C ASN A 568 30.14 -24.55 6.47
N LEU A 569 29.00 -24.47 5.76
CA LEU A 569 27.72 -24.85 6.32
C LEU A 569 27.66 -26.37 6.50
N ASN A 570 27.23 -26.80 7.67
CA ASN A 570 27.01 -28.21 8.01
C ASN A 570 25.58 -28.62 7.64
N TYR A 571 25.46 -29.77 6.96
CA TYR A 571 24.19 -30.42 6.68
C TYR A 571 23.52 -30.91 7.98
N THR A 572 22.19 -30.76 8.10
CA THR A 572 21.40 -31.34 9.20
C THR A 572 20.32 -32.28 8.65
N LYS A 573 20.08 -33.41 9.33
CA LYS A 573 19.14 -34.47 8.87
C LYS A 573 17.80 -34.38 9.58
N PHE A 574 16.71 -34.66 8.85
CA PHE A 574 15.41 -34.98 9.43
C PHE A 574 15.27 -36.51 9.60
N PRO A 575 15.13 -37.05 10.83
CA PRO A 575 15.01 -38.48 11.04
C PRO A 575 13.64 -39.01 10.59
N CYS A 576 13.61 -40.10 9.83
CA CYS A 576 12.36 -40.78 9.46
C CYS A 576 11.75 -41.56 10.65
N PRO A 577 10.43 -41.82 10.63
CA PRO A 577 9.75 -42.59 11.68
C PRO A 577 10.31 -44.01 11.87
N VAL A 578 10.85 -44.62 10.81
CA VAL A 578 11.49 -45.95 10.81
C VAL A 578 12.80 -45.86 10.02
N SER A 579 13.89 -46.42 10.57
CA SER A 579 15.25 -46.21 10.08
C SER A 579 15.57 -46.81 8.71
N ASP A 580 14.75 -47.76 8.22
CA ASP A 580 14.93 -48.46 6.95
C ASP A 580 13.65 -48.53 6.11
N CYS A 581 12.61 -47.77 6.50
CA CYS A 581 11.29 -47.81 5.86
C CYS A 581 10.78 -49.25 5.66
N ASN A 582 11.04 -50.13 6.64
CA ASN A 582 10.71 -51.55 6.66
C ASN A 582 11.29 -52.37 5.49
N GLY A 583 12.40 -51.91 4.89
CA GLY A 583 13.08 -52.57 3.77
C GLY A 583 12.41 -52.38 2.41
N ASN A 584 11.27 -51.69 2.37
CA ASN A 584 10.46 -51.46 1.18
C ASN A 584 10.43 -49.97 0.77
N GLY A 585 11.39 -49.19 1.25
CA GLY A 585 11.53 -47.78 0.89
C GLY A 585 12.88 -47.20 1.27
N ILE A 586 13.06 -45.91 1.00
CA ILE A 586 14.23 -45.13 1.36
C ILE A 586 13.77 -43.96 2.23
N CYS A 587 14.50 -43.70 3.32
CA CYS A 587 14.24 -42.52 4.13
C CYS A 587 14.68 -41.27 3.38
N ASN A 588 13.73 -40.38 3.06
CA ASN A 588 14.05 -39.03 2.63
C ASN A 588 14.40 -38.19 3.88
N ASP A 589 15.70 -38.06 4.13
CA ASP A 589 16.24 -37.33 5.28
C ASP A 589 16.15 -35.80 5.15
N HIS A 590 15.58 -35.28 4.06
CA HIS A 590 15.28 -33.85 3.87
C HIS A 590 13.90 -33.47 4.42
N ILE A 591 12.91 -34.37 4.35
CA ILE A 591 11.53 -34.13 4.82
C ILE A 591 11.09 -35.09 5.93
N GLY A 592 11.87 -36.12 6.26
CA GLY A 592 11.53 -37.08 7.30
C GLY A 592 10.46 -38.09 6.92
N ILE A 593 10.28 -38.36 5.62
CA ILE A 593 9.24 -39.25 5.11
C ILE A 593 9.91 -40.47 4.46
N CYS A 594 9.30 -41.63 4.66
CA CYS A 594 9.68 -42.85 3.95
C CYS A 594 9.11 -42.84 2.53
N GLU A 595 10.00 -42.80 1.54
CA GLU A 595 9.66 -42.96 0.13
C GLU A 595 9.63 -44.45 -0.21
N CYS A 596 8.44 -45.03 -0.31
CA CYS A 596 8.27 -46.44 -0.59
C CYS A 596 8.68 -46.78 -2.04
N PHE A 597 9.25 -47.98 -2.24
CA PHE A 597 9.49 -48.52 -3.58
C PHE A 597 8.16 -48.75 -4.31
N ASN A 598 8.20 -48.70 -5.65
CA ASN A 598 7.02 -48.62 -6.55
C ASN A 598 5.85 -49.58 -6.27
N ASN A 599 6.06 -50.71 -5.59
CA ASN A 599 5.02 -51.68 -5.30
C ASN A 599 4.37 -51.51 -3.93
N TRP A 600 4.78 -50.53 -3.13
CA TRP A 600 4.41 -50.37 -1.73
C TRP A 600 3.93 -48.95 -1.44
N ILE A 601 3.01 -48.81 -0.49
CA ILE A 601 2.53 -47.52 0.01
C ILE A 601 2.54 -47.51 1.54
N SER A 602 2.59 -46.29 2.10
CA SER A 602 2.35 -46.07 3.53
C SER A 602 0.89 -45.72 3.79
N VAL A 603 0.26 -46.39 4.75
CA VAL A 603 -1.04 -46.02 5.35
C VAL A 603 -0.79 -45.66 6.83
N PRO A 604 -1.71 -44.98 7.55
CA PRO A 604 -1.42 -44.35 8.84
C PRO A 604 -0.68 -45.20 9.89
N ASP A 605 -0.92 -46.51 9.92
CA ASP A 605 -0.30 -47.45 10.87
C ASP A 605 0.77 -48.37 10.25
N ASP A 606 1.04 -48.24 8.94
CA ASP A 606 1.79 -49.21 8.15
C ASP A 606 2.68 -48.47 7.13
N ILE A 607 3.98 -48.38 7.39
CA ILE A 607 4.94 -47.62 6.56
C ILE A 607 5.59 -48.56 5.54
N CYS A 608 5.29 -48.36 4.25
CA CYS A 608 5.81 -49.16 3.13
C CYS A 608 5.56 -50.69 3.26
N THR A 609 4.48 -51.10 3.92
CA THR A 609 4.13 -52.52 4.13
C THR A 609 2.88 -52.96 3.38
N VAL A 610 2.15 -52.03 2.74
CA VAL A 610 0.92 -52.36 2.00
C VAL A 610 1.22 -52.38 0.49
N PRO A 611 1.00 -53.51 -0.21
CA PRO A 611 1.23 -53.56 -1.65
C PRO A 611 0.12 -52.81 -2.41
N ILE A 612 0.51 -51.99 -3.38
CA ILE A 612 -0.45 -51.27 -4.23
C ILE A 612 -1.16 -52.22 -5.21
N HIS A 613 -2.33 -51.82 -5.70
CA HIS A 613 -3.00 -52.52 -6.81
C HIS A 613 -3.69 -51.55 -7.77
N TYR A 614 -3.66 -51.87 -9.06
CA TYR A 614 -4.30 -51.08 -10.11
C TYR A 614 -4.85 -51.96 -11.23
N LEU A 615 -5.86 -51.46 -11.93
CA LEU A 615 -6.41 -52.06 -13.14
C LEU A 615 -5.81 -51.36 -14.37
N SER A 616 -5.21 -52.12 -15.28
CA SER A 616 -4.60 -51.61 -16.51
C SER A 616 -5.39 -51.89 -17.77
N ALA A 617 -6.11 -53.01 -17.83
CA ALA A 617 -6.89 -53.43 -18.98
C ALA A 617 -8.05 -54.35 -18.58
N TYR A 618 -9.06 -54.45 -19.44
CA TYR A 618 -10.17 -55.39 -19.24
C TYR A 618 -10.73 -55.89 -20.59
N THR A 619 -11.28 -57.11 -20.59
CA THR A 619 -12.06 -57.62 -21.73
C THR A 619 -13.48 -57.09 -21.71
N GLN A 620 -14.21 -57.20 -22.82
CA GLN A 620 -15.65 -56.89 -22.86
C GLN A 620 -16.45 -58.17 -23.12
N VAL A 621 -17.65 -58.26 -22.54
CA VAL A 621 -18.60 -59.36 -22.74
C VAL A 621 -19.42 -59.11 -24.00
N SER A 622 -19.54 -60.11 -24.86
CA SER A 622 -20.29 -60.01 -26.13
C SER A 622 -21.80 -60.17 -25.99
N ASP A 623 -22.29 -60.79 -24.91
CA ASP A 623 -23.71 -61.02 -24.64
C ASP A 623 -24.17 -60.16 -23.46
N ALA A 624 -24.78 -59.01 -23.76
CA ALA A 624 -25.27 -58.10 -22.74
C ALA A 624 -26.57 -58.59 -22.07
N GLU A 625 -27.33 -59.48 -22.71
CA GLU A 625 -28.62 -59.96 -22.20
C GLU A 625 -28.45 -61.04 -21.13
N ASN A 626 -27.39 -61.85 -21.22
CA ASN A 626 -27.11 -62.91 -20.26
C ASN A 626 -25.92 -62.61 -19.34
N GLY A 627 -25.16 -61.55 -19.62
CA GLY A 627 -23.90 -61.28 -18.92
C GLY A 627 -22.80 -62.25 -19.35
N GLY A 628 -21.75 -62.38 -18.54
CA GLY A 628 -20.64 -63.25 -18.87
C GLY A 628 -19.37 -63.02 -18.06
N ILE A 629 -18.26 -63.56 -18.56
CA ILE A 629 -16.95 -63.51 -17.90
C ILE A 629 -16.17 -62.27 -18.34
N LEU A 630 -15.67 -61.52 -17.36
CA LEU A 630 -14.79 -60.38 -17.55
C LEU A 630 -13.40 -60.70 -16.98
N TYR A 631 -12.37 -60.51 -17.79
CA TYR A 631 -10.98 -60.59 -17.36
C TYR A 631 -10.48 -59.18 -17.06
N LEU A 632 -10.03 -58.99 -15.82
CA LEU A 632 -9.39 -57.76 -15.35
C LEU A 632 -7.88 -58.00 -15.30
N TYR A 633 -7.11 -57.18 -16.00
CA TYR A 633 -5.65 -57.24 -16.03
C TYR A 633 -5.06 -56.01 -15.35
N GLY A 634 -3.98 -56.20 -14.62
CA GLY A 634 -3.35 -55.12 -13.86
C GLY A 634 -2.21 -55.64 -13.00
N PHE A 635 -1.91 -54.92 -11.92
CA PHE A 635 -1.08 -55.42 -10.84
C PHE A 635 -1.96 -55.53 -9.60
N PHE A 636 -2.10 -56.74 -9.07
CA PHE A 636 -2.91 -57.04 -7.89
C PHE A 636 -2.07 -57.60 -6.73
N GLY A 637 -0.75 -57.76 -6.90
CA GLY A 637 0.15 -58.33 -5.90
C GLY A 637 -0.14 -59.81 -5.58
N ASP A 638 0.71 -60.44 -4.75
CA ASP A 638 0.51 -61.85 -4.35
C ASP A 638 -0.40 -62.01 -3.11
N ILE A 639 -0.74 -60.88 -2.45
CA ILE A 639 -1.56 -60.85 -1.23
C ILE A 639 -2.92 -60.27 -1.59
N HIS A 640 -4.00 -61.02 -1.37
CA HIS A 640 -5.36 -60.65 -1.77
C HIS A 640 -6.34 -60.51 -0.59
N ASN A 641 -5.92 -59.91 0.52
CA ASN A 641 -6.72 -59.84 1.74
C ASN A 641 -7.99 -58.99 1.52
N GLY A 642 -9.15 -59.60 1.76
CA GLY A 642 -10.44 -58.91 1.64
C GLY A 642 -10.84 -58.56 0.20
N LEU A 643 -10.34 -59.30 -0.81
CA LEU A 643 -10.62 -59.01 -2.21
C LEU A 643 -12.13 -58.96 -2.52
N LYS A 644 -12.59 -57.82 -3.04
CA LYS A 644 -13.95 -57.65 -3.60
C LYS A 644 -13.89 -56.80 -4.84
N VAL A 645 -14.66 -57.16 -5.86
CA VAL A 645 -14.87 -56.35 -7.05
C VAL A 645 -16.33 -55.95 -7.13
N LEU A 646 -16.61 -54.65 -7.24
CA LEU A 646 -17.95 -54.11 -7.41
C LEU A 646 -18.04 -53.40 -8.77
N ILE A 647 -19.12 -53.66 -9.50
CA ILE A 647 -19.49 -52.89 -10.70
C ILE A 647 -20.82 -52.19 -10.41
N ASP A 648 -20.86 -50.86 -10.56
CA ASP A 648 -22.01 -50.02 -10.19
C ASP A 648 -22.53 -50.29 -8.76
N GLY A 649 -21.60 -50.52 -7.82
CA GLY A 649 -21.89 -50.86 -6.42
C GLY A 649 -22.37 -52.29 -6.19
N SER A 650 -22.59 -53.09 -7.24
CA SER A 650 -22.99 -54.49 -7.15
C SER A 650 -21.76 -55.40 -7.12
N GLN A 651 -21.64 -56.26 -6.11
CA GLN A 651 -20.50 -57.16 -5.99
C GLN A 651 -20.55 -58.28 -7.05
N CYS A 652 -19.46 -58.45 -7.79
CA CYS A 652 -19.28 -59.51 -8.78
C CYS A 652 -18.72 -60.79 -8.13
N ALA A 653 -19.08 -61.95 -8.65
CA ALA A 653 -18.47 -63.22 -8.20
C ALA A 653 -17.08 -63.38 -8.82
N ILE A 654 -16.12 -63.84 -8.02
CA ILE A 654 -14.77 -64.17 -8.47
C ILE A 654 -14.78 -65.63 -8.91
N GLU A 655 -14.55 -65.87 -10.20
CA GLU A 655 -14.74 -67.17 -10.84
C GLU A 655 -13.50 -68.08 -10.70
N VAL A 656 -12.32 -67.46 -10.71
CA VAL A 656 -11.02 -68.14 -10.58
C VAL A 656 -10.20 -67.41 -9.53
N GLY A 657 -9.38 -68.14 -8.77
CA GLY A 657 -8.48 -67.54 -7.79
C GLY A 657 -7.65 -66.41 -8.41
N PRO A 658 -7.59 -65.23 -7.76
CA PRO A 658 -6.83 -64.10 -8.29
C PRO A 658 -5.35 -64.46 -8.38
N THR A 659 -4.69 -63.87 -9.36
CA THR A 659 -3.22 -63.92 -9.52
C THR A 659 -2.66 -62.52 -9.36
N SER A 660 -1.33 -62.40 -9.31
CA SER A 660 -0.68 -61.08 -9.23
C SER A 660 -0.99 -60.14 -10.40
N THR A 661 -1.50 -60.66 -11.52
CA THR A 661 -1.78 -59.88 -12.74
C THR A 661 -3.20 -59.96 -13.27
N THR A 662 -4.04 -60.85 -12.73
CA THR A 662 -5.35 -61.15 -13.32
C THR A 662 -6.40 -61.51 -12.28
N ILE A 663 -7.57 -60.89 -12.39
CA ILE A 663 -8.80 -61.23 -11.67
C ILE A 663 -9.87 -61.59 -12.69
N VAL A 664 -10.57 -62.70 -12.48
CA VAL A 664 -11.65 -63.18 -13.36
C VAL A 664 -12.98 -63.08 -12.61
N ILE A 665 -13.92 -62.33 -13.15
CA ILE A 665 -15.23 -62.11 -12.54
C ILE A 665 -16.37 -62.45 -13.49
N SER A 666 -17.54 -62.77 -12.94
CA SER A 666 -18.80 -62.79 -13.69
C SER A 666 -19.59 -61.50 -13.49
N VAL A 667 -20.14 -61.00 -14.60
CA VAL A 667 -21.02 -59.83 -14.63
C VAL A 667 -22.42 -60.25 -15.04
N ASN A 668 -23.43 -59.68 -14.39
CA ASN A 668 -24.84 -59.91 -14.69
C ASN A 668 -25.23 -59.29 -16.05
N PRO A 669 -26.48 -59.51 -16.55
CA PRO A 669 -27.02 -58.76 -17.67
C PRO A 669 -26.92 -57.24 -17.49
N GLY A 670 -26.72 -56.50 -18.58
CA GLY A 670 -26.57 -55.06 -18.53
C GLY A 670 -26.76 -54.37 -19.88
N THR A 671 -26.32 -53.11 -19.97
CA THR A 671 -26.60 -52.24 -21.11
C THR A 671 -25.33 -51.94 -21.89
N ILE A 672 -25.35 -52.24 -23.21
CA ILE A 672 -24.27 -51.88 -24.12
C ILE A 672 -24.07 -50.35 -24.11
N GLY A 673 -22.81 -49.91 -24.06
CA GLY A 673 -22.45 -48.48 -24.08
C GLY A 673 -22.59 -47.77 -22.72
N LYS A 674 -23.05 -48.46 -21.67
CA LYS A 674 -23.07 -47.91 -20.31
C LYS A 674 -21.65 -47.83 -19.74
N ASN A 675 -21.24 -46.61 -19.38
CA ASN A 675 -20.04 -46.36 -18.59
C ASN A 675 -20.32 -46.77 -17.13
N SER A 676 -19.68 -47.83 -16.65
CA SER A 676 -19.96 -48.45 -15.34
C SER A 676 -18.80 -48.22 -14.37
N SER A 677 -19.09 -47.84 -13.13
CA SER A 677 -18.03 -47.68 -12.13
C SER A 677 -17.49 -49.05 -11.74
N ILE A 678 -16.17 -49.14 -11.52
CA ILE A 678 -15.53 -50.33 -10.96
C ILE A 678 -14.77 -49.95 -9.69
N GLU A 679 -14.93 -50.78 -8.66
CA GLU A 679 -14.22 -50.67 -7.40
C GLU A 679 -13.57 -52.01 -7.07
N ILE A 680 -12.26 -52.01 -6.82
CA ILE A 680 -11.51 -53.20 -6.42
C ILE A 680 -10.94 -52.95 -5.02
N TYR A 681 -11.47 -53.68 -4.04
CA TYR A 681 -11.04 -53.63 -2.65
C TYR A 681 -10.05 -54.74 -2.39
N GLN A 682 -8.88 -54.43 -1.84
CA GLN A 682 -7.90 -55.43 -1.43
C GLN A 682 -6.86 -54.80 -0.50
N ASN A 683 -6.35 -55.53 0.49
CA ASN A 683 -5.26 -55.08 1.36
C ASN A 683 -5.51 -53.71 2.01
N THR A 684 -6.76 -53.43 2.41
CA THR A 684 -7.23 -52.12 2.93
C THR A 684 -7.26 -50.96 1.93
N LEU A 685 -6.77 -51.18 0.72
CA LEU A 685 -6.79 -50.21 -0.38
C LEU A 685 -8.04 -50.43 -1.25
N THR A 686 -8.44 -49.35 -1.92
CA THR A 686 -9.48 -49.38 -2.95
C THR A 686 -8.95 -48.75 -4.23
N PHE A 687 -9.10 -49.47 -5.34
CA PHE A 687 -8.93 -48.91 -6.67
C PHE A 687 -10.29 -48.45 -7.19
N TYR A 688 -10.33 -47.26 -7.77
CA TYR A 688 -11.51 -46.69 -8.41
C TYR A 688 -11.23 -46.50 -9.90
N GLY A 689 -12.19 -46.87 -10.73
CA GLY A 689 -12.11 -46.63 -12.17
C GLY A 689 -13.45 -46.75 -12.86
N THR A 690 -13.41 -46.73 -14.18
CA THR A 690 -14.60 -46.86 -15.02
C THR A 690 -14.35 -47.78 -16.20
N ILE A 691 -15.33 -48.61 -16.51
CA ILE A 691 -15.24 -49.63 -17.56
C ILE A 691 -16.51 -49.65 -18.43
N TYR A 692 -16.37 -50.18 -19.64
CA TYR A 692 -17.48 -50.51 -20.55
C TYR A 692 -17.57 -52.03 -20.66
N PRO A 693 -18.27 -52.71 -19.74
CA PRO A 693 -18.19 -54.16 -19.60
C PRO A 693 -18.77 -54.93 -20.79
N TYR A 694 -19.65 -54.31 -21.59
CA TYR A 694 -20.29 -54.95 -22.74
C TYR A 694 -19.78 -54.39 -24.06
N LEU A 695 -19.43 -55.30 -24.97
CA LEU A 695 -18.96 -54.97 -26.32
C LEU A 695 -20.13 -54.45 -27.17
N ASN A 696 -19.92 -53.35 -27.89
CA ASN A 696 -20.84 -52.93 -28.94
C ASN A 696 -20.46 -53.60 -30.28
N PRO A 697 -21.29 -54.52 -30.83
CA PRO A 697 -20.98 -55.21 -32.08
C PRO A 697 -21.23 -54.34 -33.33
N ILE A 698 -21.89 -53.18 -33.19
CA ILE A 698 -22.27 -52.31 -34.30
C ILE A 698 -21.55 -50.96 -34.19
N LYS A 699 -20.69 -50.65 -35.15
CA LYS A 699 -20.02 -49.36 -35.33
C LYS A 699 -20.77 -48.48 -36.32
N GLU A 700 -20.94 -47.21 -35.99
CA GLU A 700 -21.46 -46.18 -36.87
C GLU A 700 -20.35 -45.57 -37.71
N CYS A 701 -20.64 -45.31 -38.98
CA CYS A 701 -19.70 -44.65 -39.86
C CYS A 701 -19.77 -43.11 -39.78
N PRO A 702 -18.64 -42.42 -39.99
CA PRO A 702 -18.58 -40.98 -40.12
C PRO A 702 -19.61 -40.42 -41.11
N SER A 703 -20.47 -39.50 -40.64
CA SER A 703 -21.55 -38.83 -41.39
C SER A 703 -22.42 -39.77 -42.24
N ASN A 704 -22.61 -41.03 -41.82
CA ASN A 704 -23.27 -42.07 -42.61
C ASN A 704 -22.73 -42.17 -44.05
N CYS A 705 -21.41 -42.04 -44.21
CA CYS A 705 -20.72 -42.01 -45.50
C CYS A 705 -21.26 -40.95 -46.48
N ASN A 706 -21.81 -39.84 -45.96
CA ASN A 706 -22.43 -38.73 -46.70
C ASN A 706 -23.43 -39.19 -47.79
N SER A 707 -24.06 -40.36 -47.62
CA SER A 707 -24.91 -41.00 -48.64
C SER A 707 -24.21 -41.32 -49.98
N HIS A 708 -22.88 -41.28 -50.02
CA HIS A 708 -22.03 -41.53 -51.19
C HIS A 708 -21.14 -42.77 -51.02
N GLY A 709 -21.43 -43.60 -50.02
CA GLY A 709 -20.72 -44.84 -49.73
C GLY A 709 -21.59 -45.86 -49.01
N LYS A 710 -21.02 -47.03 -48.75
CA LYS A 710 -21.61 -48.07 -47.89
C LYS A 710 -20.83 -48.15 -46.59
N CYS A 711 -21.53 -48.10 -45.46
CA CYS A 711 -20.94 -48.26 -44.14
C CYS A 711 -20.67 -49.74 -43.84
N ASN A 712 -19.44 -50.08 -43.47
CA ASN A 712 -19.12 -51.36 -42.85
C ASN A 712 -19.37 -51.23 -41.34
N THR A 713 -20.49 -51.75 -40.86
CA THR A 713 -20.90 -51.63 -39.45
C THR A 713 -20.05 -52.47 -38.49
N THR A 714 -19.15 -53.32 -38.97
CA THR A 714 -18.20 -54.05 -38.12
C THR A 714 -16.94 -53.22 -37.85
N THR A 715 -16.43 -52.51 -38.86
CA THR A 715 -15.20 -51.70 -38.75
C THR A 715 -15.46 -50.21 -38.52
N GLY A 716 -16.65 -49.72 -38.86
CA GLY A 716 -16.99 -48.29 -38.87
C GLY A 716 -16.44 -47.54 -40.09
N GLU A 717 -16.02 -48.24 -41.14
CA GLU A 717 -15.41 -47.65 -42.33
C GLU A 717 -16.37 -47.47 -43.51
N CYS A 718 -16.18 -46.38 -44.26
CA CYS A 718 -16.96 -46.09 -45.46
C CYS A 718 -16.26 -46.61 -46.72
N SER A 719 -16.97 -47.45 -47.48
CA SER A 719 -16.60 -47.81 -48.85
C SER A 719 -17.25 -46.84 -49.83
N CYS A 720 -16.49 -45.93 -50.41
CA CYS A 720 -17.03 -44.89 -51.30
C CYS A 720 -17.43 -45.41 -52.68
N GLN A 721 -18.49 -44.84 -53.24
CA GLN A 721 -18.93 -45.08 -54.61
C GLN A 721 -17.98 -44.40 -55.61
N ASN A 722 -17.98 -44.87 -56.86
CA ASN A 722 -17.17 -44.28 -57.94
C ASN A 722 -17.40 -42.76 -58.03
N GLY A 723 -16.30 -42.00 -58.06
CA GLY A 723 -16.33 -40.54 -58.09
C GLY A 723 -16.20 -39.87 -56.71
N TYR A 724 -16.25 -40.64 -55.62
CA TYR A 724 -16.12 -40.14 -54.24
C TYR A 724 -14.95 -40.80 -53.50
N THR A 725 -14.36 -40.06 -52.54
CA THR A 725 -13.23 -40.49 -51.72
C THR A 725 -13.25 -39.79 -50.35
N GLY A 726 -12.26 -40.09 -49.51
CA GLY A 726 -12.16 -39.61 -48.13
C GLY A 726 -12.84 -40.55 -47.12
N VAL A 727 -12.59 -40.30 -45.83
CA VAL A 727 -13.01 -41.18 -44.72
C VAL A 727 -14.53 -41.27 -44.53
N ASP A 728 -15.27 -40.27 -44.98
CA ASP A 728 -16.73 -40.18 -44.92
C ASP A 728 -17.36 -40.07 -46.33
N CYS A 729 -16.58 -40.32 -47.40
CA CYS A 729 -16.99 -40.21 -48.80
C CYS A 729 -17.50 -38.83 -49.24
N ILE A 730 -17.14 -37.75 -48.54
CA ILE A 730 -17.58 -36.40 -48.93
C ILE A 730 -16.86 -35.87 -50.18
N ALA A 731 -15.62 -36.28 -50.44
CA ALA A 731 -14.76 -35.64 -51.42
C ALA A 731 -14.95 -36.23 -52.82
N LYS A 732 -14.93 -35.40 -53.88
CA LYS A 732 -15.03 -35.86 -55.27
C LYS A 732 -13.66 -36.13 -55.89
N THR A 733 -13.55 -37.12 -56.78
CA THR A 733 -12.31 -37.40 -57.54
C THR A 733 -12.30 -36.64 -58.87
N ASN A 734 -12.02 -35.33 -58.85
CA ASN A 734 -11.96 -34.48 -60.06
C ASN A 734 -10.56 -33.90 -60.29
N SER A 735 -10.14 -33.76 -61.56
CA SER A 735 -8.82 -33.23 -61.95
C SER A 735 -8.64 -31.71 -61.79
N THR A 736 -9.70 -30.98 -61.43
CA THR A 736 -9.70 -29.51 -61.27
C THR A 736 -9.58 -29.03 -59.82
N LEU A 737 -9.36 -29.95 -58.88
CA LEU A 737 -9.22 -29.65 -57.45
C LEU A 737 -7.82 -29.11 -57.12
N PRO A 738 -7.70 -28.23 -56.10
CA PRO A 738 -6.42 -27.74 -55.65
C PRO A 738 -5.58 -28.89 -55.08
N SER A 739 -4.26 -28.82 -55.26
CA SER A 739 -3.35 -29.79 -54.68
C SER A 739 -3.36 -29.68 -53.14
N ILE A 740 -3.26 -30.83 -52.49
CA ILE A 740 -3.08 -30.94 -51.04
C ILE A 740 -1.68 -31.49 -50.81
N THR A 741 -0.90 -30.78 -50.00
CA THR A 741 0.42 -31.24 -49.58
C THR A 741 0.40 -31.54 -48.10
N SER A 742 0.82 -32.75 -47.74
CA SER A 742 1.02 -33.17 -46.35
C SER A 742 2.51 -33.24 -46.04
N SER A 743 2.89 -32.74 -44.88
CA SER A 743 4.26 -32.75 -44.38
C SER A 743 4.25 -32.95 -42.87
N ILE A 744 5.38 -33.39 -42.33
CA ILE A 744 5.58 -33.49 -40.88
C ILE A 744 6.60 -32.41 -40.53
N SER A 745 6.23 -31.49 -39.64
CA SER A 745 7.07 -30.41 -39.14
C SER A 745 7.63 -30.75 -37.75
N ASN A 746 8.47 -29.88 -37.19
CA ASN A 746 9.11 -30.09 -35.88
C ASN A 746 8.14 -30.25 -34.71
N PHE A 747 6.84 -29.98 -34.87
CA PHE A 747 5.86 -30.10 -33.80
C PHE A 747 4.50 -30.68 -34.26
N GLY A 748 4.42 -31.35 -35.40
CA GLY A 748 3.18 -32.02 -35.82
C GLY A 748 2.94 -32.18 -37.32
N ALA A 749 1.78 -32.73 -37.67
CA ALA A 749 1.31 -32.93 -39.02
C ALA A 749 0.79 -31.61 -39.62
N VAL A 750 1.25 -31.25 -40.82
CA VAL A 750 0.87 -30.01 -41.51
C VAL A 750 0.31 -30.35 -42.89
N PHE A 751 -0.90 -29.85 -43.17
CA PHE A 751 -1.57 -29.98 -44.45
C PHE A 751 -1.81 -28.61 -45.06
N ARG A 752 -1.37 -28.40 -46.30
CA ARG A 752 -1.50 -27.13 -47.02
C ARG A 752 -2.27 -27.33 -48.32
N SER A 753 -3.22 -26.44 -48.58
CA SER A 753 -3.92 -26.33 -49.86
C SER A 753 -4.32 -24.88 -50.09
N GLU A 754 -3.77 -24.26 -51.14
CA GLU A 754 -3.90 -22.81 -51.38
C GLU A 754 -3.59 -22.00 -50.10
N GLN A 755 -4.45 -21.04 -49.72
CA GLN A 755 -4.32 -20.25 -48.50
C GLN A 755 -4.65 -20.99 -47.19
N THR A 756 -5.13 -22.23 -47.22
CA THR A 756 -5.62 -22.91 -46.01
C THR A 756 -4.57 -23.88 -45.47
N VAL A 757 -4.21 -23.71 -44.19
CA VAL A 757 -3.22 -24.54 -43.49
C VAL A 757 -3.86 -25.19 -42.29
N PHE A 758 -3.86 -26.52 -42.25
CA PHE A 758 -4.26 -27.29 -41.08
C PHE A 758 -3.03 -27.87 -40.39
N THR A 759 -3.01 -27.78 -39.06
CA THR A 759 -1.93 -28.33 -38.24
C THR A 759 -2.51 -29.19 -37.12
N VAL A 760 -1.92 -30.37 -36.90
CA VAL A 760 -2.26 -31.27 -35.79
C VAL A 760 -0.98 -31.59 -35.02
N SER A 761 -0.96 -31.23 -33.74
CA SER A 761 0.22 -31.27 -32.88
C SER A 761 -0.09 -31.92 -31.53
N PRO A 762 0.89 -32.55 -30.87
CA PRO A 762 0.72 -32.94 -29.49
C PRO A 762 0.55 -31.68 -28.65
N TYR A 763 -0.45 -31.66 -27.77
CA TYR A 763 -0.69 -30.52 -26.90
C TYR A 763 0.00 -30.75 -25.56
N LEU A 764 -0.53 -31.66 -24.76
CA LEU A 764 -0.06 -31.94 -23.40
C LEU A 764 -0.35 -33.39 -23.03
N PHE A 765 0.47 -33.92 -22.13
CA PHE A 765 0.11 -35.06 -21.30
C PHE A 765 -0.19 -34.54 -19.90
N PHE A 766 -1.17 -35.14 -19.22
CA PHE A 766 -1.44 -34.83 -17.83
C PHE A 766 -2.08 -36.02 -17.12
N GLU A 767 -1.76 -36.14 -15.84
CA GLU A 767 -2.34 -37.14 -14.94
C GLU A 767 -3.66 -36.65 -14.40
N VAL A 768 -4.65 -37.53 -14.37
CA VAL A 768 -6.01 -37.25 -13.92
C VAL A 768 -6.41 -38.29 -12.88
N ASP A 769 -7.08 -37.86 -11.81
CA ASP A 769 -7.67 -38.77 -10.84
C ASP A 769 -8.96 -39.42 -11.35
N TYR A 770 -9.45 -40.44 -10.64
CA TYR A 770 -10.69 -41.14 -10.99
C TYR A 770 -11.95 -40.25 -10.99
N LYS A 771 -11.88 -39.02 -10.46
CA LYS A 771 -12.97 -38.03 -10.46
C LYS A 771 -12.87 -37.05 -11.63
N GLY A 772 -11.81 -37.11 -12.43
CA GLY A 772 -11.58 -36.21 -13.56
C GLY A 772 -10.78 -34.95 -13.21
N ILE A 773 -10.17 -34.87 -12.03
CA ILE A 773 -9.35 -33.72 -11.60
C ILE A 773 -7.91 -33.92 -12.09
N VAL A 774 -7.34 -32.89 -12.71
CA VAL A 774 -5.93 -32.91 -13.15
C VAL A 774 -5.02 -32.82 -11.93
N ILE A 775 -4.10 -33.77 -11.80
CA ILE A 775 -3.16 -33.91 -10.67
C ILE A 775 -1.78 -33.35 -11.03
N SER A 776 -1.26 -33.69 -12.21
CA SER A 776 0.10 -33.32 -12.60
C SER A 776 0.26 -33.15 -14.11
N TYR A 777 1.25 -32.33 -14.50
CA TYR A 777 1.68 -32.14 -15.89
C TYR A 777 3.12 -32.63 -16.02
N PRO A 778 3.39 -33.80 -16.63
CA PRO A 778 4.75 -34.27 -16.85
C PRO A 778 5.56 -33.26 -17.67
N SER A 779 6.76 -32.92 -17.19
CA SER A 779 7.71 -32.09 -17.94
C SER A 779 8.27 -32.89 -19.12
N ILE A 780 7.94 -32.46 -20.34
CA ILE A 780 8.28 -33.18 -21.58
C ILE A 780 9.11 -32.27 -22.48
N ASN A 781 10.32 -32.71 -22.78
CA ASN A 781 11.24 -32.04 -23.70
C ASN A 781 11.52 -32.98 -24.88
N TRP A 782 10.85 -32.71 -26.00
CA TRP A 782 10.92 -33.56 -27.19
C TRP A 782 12.29 -33.47 -27.88
N ARG A 783 12.91 -34.63 -28.10
CA ARG A 783 13.97 -34.85 -29.09
C ARG A 783 13.36 -35.46 -30.35
N THR A 784 13.86 -35.05 -31.51
CA THR A 784 13.34 -35.51 -32.81
C THR A 784 14.32 -36.46 -33.49
N GLU A 785 13.81 -37.56 -34.02
CA GLU A 785 14.54 -38.56 -34.80
C GLU A 785 13.83 -38.76 -36.15
N ASN A 786 14.55 -38.56 -37.26
CA ASN A 786 14.02 -38.83 -38.59
C ASN A 786 14.00 -40.34 -38.83
N THR A 787 12.88 -40.85 -39.35
CA THR A 787 12.73 -42.25 -39.77
C THR A 787 12.53 -42.31 -41.28
N ASN A 788 12.75 -43.48 -41.89
CA ASN A 788 12.64 -43.65 -43.35
C ASN A 788 11.27 -43.28 -43.94
N GLN A 789 10.20 -43.24 -43.13
CA GLN A 789 8.82 -42.99 -43.59
C GLN A 789 8.10 -41.89 -42.76
N GLY A 790 8.81 -41.20 -41.86
CA GLY A 790 8.15 -40.38 -40.85
C GLY A 790 9.09 -39.70 -39.86
N VAL A 791 8.51 -39.12 -38.80
CA VAL A 791 9.26 -38.44 -37.73
C VAL A 791 8.86 -39.02 -36.38
N LYS A 792 9.86 -39.31 -35.56
CA LYS A 792 9.72 -39.82 -34.21
C LYS A 792 10.11 -38.73 -33.21
N PHE A 793 9.27 -38.47 -32.22
CA PHE A 793 9.56 -37.58 -31.10
C PHE A 793 9.66 -38.41 -29.83
N ILE A 794 10.72 -38.22 -29.07
CA ILE A 794 10.95 -38.94 -27.81
C ILE A 794 11.21 -37.93 -26.71
N SER A 795 10.74 -38.20 -25.51
CA SER A 795 11.12 -37.45 -24.31
C SER A 795 11.32 -38.44 -23.18
N THR A 796 12.32 -38.18 -22.34
CA THR A 796 12.52 -38.90 -21.09
C THR A 796 12.36 -37.88 -19.98
N SER A 797 11.38 -38.09 -19.12
CA SER A 797 11.15 -37.24 -17.95
C SER A 797 12.21 -37.46 -16.87
N GLU A 798 12.26 -36.58 -15.89
CA GLU A 798 13.17 -36.69 -14.73
C GLU A 798 12.99 -38.00 -13.95
N ASN A 799 11.79 -38.59 -13.99
CA ASN A 799 11.46 -39.85 -13.32
C ASN A 799 11.66 -41.09 -14.22
N ASN A 800 12.49 -41.00 -15.27
CA ASN A 800 12.74 -42.06 -16.27
C ASN A 800 11.52 -42.53 -17.09
N ALA A 801 10.35 -41.90 -16.95
CA ALA A 801 9.23 -42.17 -17.83
C ALA A 801 9.56 -41.73 -19.26
N THR A 802 9.27 -42.57 -20.24
CA THR A 802 9.54 -42.32 -21.65
C THR A 802 8.24 -42.08 -22.40
N PHE A 803 8.18 -40.95 -23.12
CA PHE A 803 7.07 -40.56 -23.98
C PHE A 803 7.57 -40.62 -25.43
N GLU A 804 6.82 -41.29 -26.30
CA GLU A 804 7.15 -41.47 -27.69
C GLU A 804 5.94 -41.16 -28.58
N LEU A 805 6.17 -40.34 -29.61
CA LEU A 805 5.20 -40.03 -30.66
C LEU A 805 5.83 -40.35 -32.00
N THR A 806 5.14 -41.13 -32.83
CA THR A 806 5.62 -41.45 -34.19
C THR A 806 4.59 -41.01 -35.21
N TYR A 807 4.99 -40.15 -36.15
CA TYR A 807 4.17 -39.73 -37.29
C TYR A 807 4.63 -40.46 -38.56
N LEU A 808 3.72 -41.16 -39.21
CA LEU A 808 3.95 -41.89 -40.46
C LEU A 808 3.16 -41.24 -41.60
N LYS A 809 3.84 -40.80 -42.66
CA LYS A 809 3.18 -40.28 -43.87
C LYS A 809 2.79 -41.44 -44.79
N VAL A 810 1.52 -41.52 -45.16
CA VAL A 810 0.96 -42.59 -45.99
C VAL A 810 0.93 -42.15 -47.45
N THR A 811 1.70 -42.81 -48.32
CA THR A 811 1.85 -42.43 -49.74
C THR A 811 0.87 -43.14 -50.68
N GLN A 812 0.36 -44.30 -50.27
CA GLN A 812 -0.65 -45.09 -50.96
C GLN A 812 -1.66 -45.60 -49.93
N ASN A 813 -2.90 -45.88 -50.34
CA ASN A 813 -3.90 -46.43 -49.42
C ASN A 813 -3.34 -47.69 -48.74
N GLN A 814 -3.31 -47.69 -47.40
CA GLN A 814 -2.72 -48.75 -46.61
C GLN A 814 -3.65 -49.14 -45.46
N GLN A 815 -3.84 -50.45 -45.29
CA GLN A 815 -4.58 -51.03 -44.17
C GLN A 815 -3.64 -51.25 -42.98
N PHE A 816 -4.14 -50.94 -41.78
CA PHE A 816 -3.46 -51.08 -40.50
C PHE A 816 -4.32 -51.90 -39.54
N SER A 817 -3.66 -52.62 -38.65
CA SER A 817 -4.28 -53.40 -37.57
C SER A 817 -3.64 -53.02 -36.24
N PHE A 818 -4.47 -52.70 -35.24
CA PHE A 818 -3.98 -52.40 -33.89
C PHE A 818 -5.03 -52.72 -32.83
N ALA A 819 -4.62 -53.37 -31.73
CA ALA A 819 -5.48 -53.74 -30.60
C ALA A 819 -6.80 -54.47 -30.98
N GLY A 820 -6.81 -55.17 -32.12
CA GLY A 820 -7.99 -55.86 -32.67
C GLY A 820 -8.90 -55.00 -33.55
N ASN A 821 -8.55 -53.74 -33.81
CA ASN A 821 -9.21 -52.90 -34.82
C ASN A 821 -8.45 -52.96 -36.15
N GLU A 822 -9.21 -52.98 -37.24
CA GLU A 822 -8.71 -52.82 -38.62
C GLU A 822 -9.16 -51.46 -39.16
N PHE A 823 -8.24 -50.69 -39.74
CA PHE A 823 -8.55 -49.41 -40.35
C PHE A 823 -7.62 -49.06 -41.52
N THR A 824 -8.12 -48.31 -42.49
CA THR A 824 -7.40 -47.93 -43.71
C THR A 824 -7.08 -46.44 -43.71
N VAL A 825 -5.81 -46.06 -43.89
CA VAL A 825 -5.42 -44.65 -44.08
C VAL A 825 -5.21 -44.39 -45.56
N GLY A 826 -5.87 -43.35 -46.08
CA GLY A 826 -5.79 -42.96 -47.48
C GLY A 826 -4.46 -42.31 -47.86
N ALA A 827 -4.10 -42.39 -49.14
CA ALA A 827 -2.93 -41.73 -49.71
C ALA A 827 -2.93 -40.22 -49.42
N GLY A 828 -1.81 -39.68 -48.96
CA GLY A 828 -1.65 -38.30 -48.53
C GLY A 828 -1.97 -38.05 -47.06
N GLY A 829 -2.58 -39.01 -46.36
CA GLY A 829 -2.84 -38.95 -44.92
C GLY A 829 -1.59 -39.14 -44.05
N ILE A 830 -1.74 -38.86 -42.76
CA ILE A 830 -0.70 -39.07 -41.74
C ILE A 830 -1.31 -39.88 -40.60
N LYS A 831 -0.65 -40.98 -40.21
CA LYS A 831 -0.97 -41.77 -39.01
C LYS A 831 -0.04 -41.36 -37.87
N MET A 832 -0.54 -41.33 -36.64
CA MET A 832 0.24 -41.11 -35.44
C MET A 832 0.12 -42.28 -34.48
N SER A 833 1.22 -42.60 -33.80
CA SER A 833 1.28 -43.57 -32.71
C SER A 833 1.82 -42.89 -31.45
N ILE A 834 1.25 -43.21 -30.29
CA ILE A 834 1.63 -42.71 -28.98
C ILE A 834 2.07 -43.89 -28.14
N THR A 835 3.18 -43.76 -27.43
CA THR A 835 3.65 -44.76 -26.47
C THR A 835 4.18 -44.07 -25.21
N VAL A 836 3.71 -44.51 -24.04
CA VAL A 836 4.16 -44.05 -22.74
C VAL A 836 4.67 -45.27 -21.98
N SER A 837 5.88 -45.20 -21.42
CA SER A 837 6.50 -46.32 -20.70
C SER A 837 7.13 -45.86 -19.39
N ASN A 838 7.08 -46.71 -18.37
CA ASN A 838 7.62 -46.47 -17.03
C ASN A 838 7.13 -45.16 -16.38
N TYR A 839 5.86 -44.79 -16.60
CA TYR A 839 5.27 -43.63 -15.93
C TYR A 839 4.89 -43.99 -14.49
N THR A 840 5.27 -43.14 -13.54
CA THR A 840 4.93 -43.33 -12.11
C THR A 840 3.75 -42.42 -11.77
N TYR A 841 2.63 -43.03 -11.38
CA TYR A 841 1.40 -42.32 -11.03
C TYR A 841 1.43 -41.88 -9.56
N SER A 842 0.82 -40.74 -9.28
CA SER A 842 0.65 -40.18 -7.94
C SER A 842 -0.30 -41.03 -7.07
N ASN A 843 -1.24 -41.75 -7.70
CA ASN A 843 -2.16 -42.66 -7.04
C ASN A 843 -2.52 -43.85 -7.94
N GLN A 844 -2.81 -45.01 -7.34
CA GLN A 844 -3.17 -46.23 -8.05
C GLN A 844 -4.45 -46.13 -8.91
N SER A 845 -5.35 -45.19 -8.61
CA SER A 845 -6.60 -44.95 -9.36
C SER A 845 -6.48 -43.87 -10.43
N ASN A 846 -5.30 -43.26 -10.57
CA ASN A 846 -5.08 -42.22 -11.57
C ASN A 846 -4.80 -42.83 -12.95
N PHE A 847 -5.06 -42.03 -13.98
CA PHE A 847 -4.84 -42.38 -15.37
C PHE A 847 -4.22 -41.19 -16.12
N LEU A 848 -3.68 -41.43 -17.31
CA LEU A 848 -3.06 -40.40 -18.14
C LEU A 848 -4.02 -39.96 -19.25
N VAL A 849 -3.99 -38.68 -19.61
CA VAL A 849 -4.65 -38.17 -20.81
C VAL A 849 -3.61 -37.65 -21.78
N ALA A 850 -3.65 -38.14 -23.02
CA ALA A 850 -2.87 -37.63 -24.14
C ALA A 850 -3.74 -36.66 -24.95
N ALA A 851 -3.49 -35.36 -24.81
CA ALA A 851 -4.25 -34.33 -25.51
C ALA A 851 -3.56 -33.91 -26.81
N LEU A 852 -4.34 -33.83 -27.90
CA LEU A 852 -3.91 -33.31 -29.19
C LEU A 852 -4.63 -32.02 -29.51
N ARG A 853 -3.92 -31.13 -30.22
CA ARG A 853 -4.47 -29.86 -30.70
C ARG A 853 -4.44 -29.81 -32.21
N ALA A 854 -5.60 -29.54 -32.79
CA ALA A 854 -5.77 -29.28 -34.21
C ALA A 854 -6.21 -27.82 -34.44
N ASN A 855 -5.53 -27.09 -35.31
CA ASN A 855 -5.83 -25.70 -35.63
C ASN A 855 -5.83 -25.46 -37.14
N VAL A 856 -6.51 -24.39 -37.56
CA VAL A 856 -6.57 -23.98 -38.96
C VAL A 856 -6.24 -22.49 -39.11
N GLU A 857 -5.33 -22.19 -40.02
CA GLU A 857 -4.81 -20.85 -40.28
C GLU A 857 -4.90 -20.50 -41.77
N SER A 858 -4.80 -19.20 -42.05
CA SER A 858 -4.74 -18.69 -43.42
C SER A 858 -3.32 -18.26 -43.75
N ASP A 859 -2.69 -18.91 -44.73
CA ASP A 859 -1.39 -18.51 -45.25
C ASP A 859 -1.55 -17.28 -46.15
N LEU A 860 -1.11 -16.13 -45.65
CA LEU A 860 -1.19 -14.86 -46.37
C LEU A 860 -0.07 -14.69 -47.42
N SER A 861 0.90 -15.60 -47.47
CA SER A 861 2.04 -15.53 -48.41
C SER A 861 1.73 -16.09 -49.79
N VAL A 862 0.61 -16.80 -49.94
CA VAL A 862 0.16 -17.41 -51.21
C VAL A 862 -1.04 -16.67 -51.81
N THR A 863 -1.19 -16.75 -53.13
CA THR A 863 -2.33 -16.17 -53.84
C THR A 863 -3.65 -16.74 -53.32
N GLN A 864 -4.49 -15.89 -52.74
CA GLN A 864 -5.74 -16.33 -52.11
C GLN A 864 -6.85 -16.62 -53.13
N ASN A 865 -7.43 -17.81 -53.05
CA ASN A 865 -8.66 -18.13 -53.76
C ASN A 865 -9.87 -17.54 -53.02
N LYS A 866 -10.24 -16.30 -53.35
CA LYS A 866 -11.34 -15.56 -52.71
C LYS A 866 -12.74 -16.12 -52.98
N CYS A 867 -12.87 -17.12 -53.86
CA CYS A 867 -14.15 -17.78 -54.12
C CYS A 867 -14.66 -18.60 -52.93
N ASN A 868 -13.75 -19.04 -52.07
CA ASN A 868 -14.04 -19.89 -50.92
C ASN A 868 -13.60 -19.13 -49.67
N ASN A 869 -14.53 -18.39 -49.06
CA ASN A 869 -14.29 -17.63 -47.83
C ASN A 869 -15.25 -18.13 -46.73
N GLY A 870 -15.09 -19.40 -46.37
CA GLY A 870 -15.96 -20.07 -45.42
C GLY A 870 -15.50 -19.83 -43.99
N THR A 871 -16.44 -19.68 -43.05
CA THR A 871 -16.12 -19.66 -41.62
C THR A 871 -15.61 -21.03 -41.17
N THR A 872 -14.73 -21.07 -40.17
CA THR A 872 -14.28 -22.34 -39.61
C THR A 872 -15.43 -23.08 -38.91
N VAL A 873 -15.69 -24.32 -39.30
CA VAL A 873 -16.71 -25.21 -38.70
C VAL A 873 -16.02 -26.40 -38.06
N PHE A 874 -16.44 -26.74 -36.84
CA PHE A 874 -15.97 -27.91 -36.10
C PHE A 874 -17.12 -28.90 -35.94
N THR A 875 -16.87 -30.18 -36.21
CA THR A 875 -17.82 -31.25 -35.89
C THR A 875 -17.11 -32.42 -35.20
N SER A 876 -17.87 -33.17 -34.41
CA SER A 876 -17.40 -34.36 -33.71
C SER A 876 -18.51 -35.41 -33.70
N GLN A 877 -18.15 -36.67 -33.89
CA GLN A 877 -19.08 -37.79 -33.93
C GLN A 877 -18.49 -39.00 -33.18
N SER A 878 -19.36 -39.73 -32.47
CA SER A 878 -19.04 -41.04 -31.92
C SER A 878 -19.12 -42.11 -33.01
N ASN A 879 -18.31 -43.18 -32.89
CA ASN A 879 -18.49 -44.38 -33.72
C ASN A 879 -19.59 -45.31 -33.16
N SER A 880 -20.35 -44.87 -32.16
CA SER A 880 -21.39 -45.64 -31.48
C SER A 880 -22.51 -44.72 -31.01
N ASN A 881 -23.77 -45.06 -31.33
CA ASN A 881 -24.95 -44.37 -30.81
C ASN A 881 -25.26 -44.67 -29.35
N VAL A 882 -24.71 -45.76 -28.80
CA VAL A 882 -24.96 -46.19 -27.41
C VAL A 882 -23.87 -45.75 -26.44
N THR A 883 -22.65 -45.48 -26.93
CA THR A 883 -21.52 -45.04 -26.10
C THR A 883 -21.49 -43.51 -26.04
N LEU A 884 -22.23 -42.94 -25.08
CA LEU A 884 -22.29 -41.49 -24.87
C LEU A 884 -20.91 -40.93 -24.48
N ASN A 885 -20.58 -39.73 -24.98
CA ASN A 885 -19.36 -38.98 -24.66
C ASN A 885 -18.02 -39.64 -25.04
N ASN A 886 -18.02 -40.62 -25.95
CA ASN A 886 -16.81 -41.14 -26.60
C ASN A 886 -16.76 -40.67 -28.06
N TYR A 887 -15.81 -39.80 -28.43
CA TYR A 887 -15.75 -39.21 -29.77
C TYR A 887 -14.59 -39.79 -30.58
N ASN A 888 -14.89 -40.38 -31.74
CA ASN A 888 -13.91 -41.07 -32.56
C ASN A 888 -13.62 -40.37 -33.89
N TYR A 889 -14.48 -39.44 -34.30
CA TYR A 889 -14.34 -38.69 -35.53
C TYR A 889 -14.47 -37.20 -35.28
N PHE A 890 -13.49 -36.43 -35.70
CA PHE A 890 -13.49 -34.96 -35.60
C PHE A 890 -13.22 -34.33 -36.95
N THR A 891 -13.85 -33.20 -37.25
CA THR A 891 -13.56 -32.45 -38.47
C THR A 891 -13.39 -30.96 -38.23
N ILE A 892 -12.52 -30.35 -39.03
CA ILE A 892 -12.34 -28.89 -39.13
C ILE A 892 -12.49 -28.51 -40.61
N SER A 893 -13.55 -27.77 -40.95
CA SER A 893 -13.76 -27.27 -42.30
C SER A 893 -13.47 -25.77 -42.39
N LYS A 894 -12.72 -25.35 -43.43
CA LYS A 894 -12.45 -23.94 -43.78
C LYS A 894 -12.18 -23.83 -45.28
N ASP A 895 -12.68 -22.76 -45.92
CA ASP A 895 -12.45 -22.46 -47.35
C ASP A 895 -12.76 -23.62 -48.32
N ALA A 896 -13.79 -24.42 -48.01
CA ALA A 896 -14.18 -25.65 -48.70
C ALA A 896 -13.13 -26.77 -48.68
N LYS A 897 -12.28 -26.81 -47.64
CA LYS A 897 -11.37 -27.92 -47.33
C LYS A 897 -11.72 -28.42 -45.94
N ARG A 898 -11.65 -29.74 -45.75
CA ARG A 898 -11.97 -30.41 -44.49
C ARG A 898 -10.78 -31.24 -44.03
N LEU A 899 -10.25 -30.94 -42.85
CA LEU A 899 -9.42 -31.87 -42.09
C LEU A 899 -10.34 -32.86 -41.38
N SER A 900 -10.11 -34.14 -41.61
CA SER A 900 -10.74 -35.27 -40.93
C SER A 900 -9.73 -35.93 -40.01
N ILE A 901 -10.13 -36.14 -38.76
CA ILE A 901 -9.33 -36.79 -37.71
C ILE A 901 -10.12 -38.00 -37.22
N ARG A 902 -9.53 -39.20 -37.30
CA ARG A 902 -10.09 -40.42 -36.70
C ARG A 902 -9.23 -40.87 -35.54
N VAL A 903 -9.86 -41.33 -34.47
CA VAL A 903 -9.21 -41.86 -33.27
C VAL A 903 -9.84 -43.21 -32.95
N GLN A 904 -8.99 -44.22 -32.78
CA GLN A 904 -9.43 -45.58 -32.44
C GLN A 904 -10.08 -45.62 -31.05
N ASP A 905 -10.91 -46.62 -30.78
CA ASP A 905 -11.55 -46.88 -29.47
C ASP A 905 -10.83 -47.99 -28.69
N ARG A 906 -9.61 -48.35 -29.11
CA ARG A 906 -8.78 -49.39 -28.48
C ARG A 906 -7.34 -48.96 -28.33
N LEU A 907 -6.73 -49.43 -27.26
CA LEU A 907 -5.32 -49.24 -26.92
C LEU A 907 -4.71 -50.54 -26.39
N ILE A 908 -3.38 -50.60 -26.31
CA ILE A 908 -2.68 -51.68 -25.59
C ILE A 908 -2.14 -51.11 -24.28
N SER A 909 -2.47 -51.74 -23.16
CA SER A 909 -2.02 -51.38 -21.81
C SER A 909 -1.40 -52.61 -21.16
N ASP A 910 -0.13 -52.51 -20.75
CA ASP A 910 0.65 -53.60 -20.18
C ASP A 910 0.56 -54.91 -21.00
N ASN A 911 0.68 -54.77 -22.33
CA ASN A 911 0.55 -55.82 -23.35
C ASN A 911 -0.84 -56.42 -23.55
N GLN A 912 -1.88 -55.84 -22.92
CA GLN A 912 -3.27 -56.28 -23.08
C GLN A 912 -4.09 -55.27 -23.88
N PRO A 913 -4.83 -55.71 -24.93
CA PRO A 913 -5.80 -54.85 -25.60
C PRO A 913 -6.94 -54.46 -24.66
N THR A 914 -7.31 -53.19 -24.66
CA THR A 914 -8.42 -52.68 -23.83
C THR A 914 -9.17 -51.55 -24.54
N PHE A 915 -10.36 -51.24 -24.05
CA PHE A 915 -11.21 -50.16 -24.57
C PHE A 915 -10.67 -48.78 -24.15
N MET A 916 -10.70 -47.83 -25.06
CA MET A 916 -10.26 -46.45 -24.88
C MET A 916 -11.44 -45.47 -24.93
N VAL A 917 -11.45 -44.51 -24.01
CA VAL A 917 -12.41 -43.40 -24.02
C VAL A 917 -11.72 -42.14 -24.55
N ASN A 918 -12.32 -41.55 -25.58
CA ASN A 918 -11.89 -40.33 -26.23
C ASN A 918 -12.83 -39.18 -25.87
N GLN A 919 -12.30 -38.14 -25.22
CA GLN A 919 -13.07 -37.02 -24.72
C GLN A 919 -12.82 -35.75 -25.55
N LEU A 920 -13.87 -34.97 -25.77
CA LEU A 920 -13.76 -33.63 -26.32
C LEU A 920 -13.47 -32.65 -25.18
N GLN A 921 -12.30 -32.01 -25.21
CA GLN A 921 -11.93 -31.00 -24.22
C GLN A 921 -11.91 -29.61 -24.89
N THR A 922 -13.10 -29.02 -25.02
CA THR A 922 -13.32 -27.58 -25.30
C THR A 922 -12.98 -27.07 -26.72
N LYS A 923 -13.77 -26.08 -27.19
CA LYS A 923 -13.47 -25.23 -28.35
C LYS A 923 -12.75 -23.98 -27.85
N LEU A 924 -11.51 -23.75 -28.27
CA LEU A 924 -10.75 -22.55 -27.87
C LEU A 924 -11.15 -21.33 -28.71
N VAL A 925 -10.95 -20.13 -28.15
CA VAL A 925 -11.31 -18.83 -28.76
C VAL A 925 -10.54 -18.57 -30.08
N ASP A 926 -9.46 -19.31 -30.32
CA ASP A 926 -8.48 -19.09 -31.40
C ASP A 926 -8.62 -20.03 -32.61
N ASN A 927 -9.82 -20.55 -32.88
CA ASN A 927 -10.09 -21.51 -33.97
C ASN A 927 -9.28 -22.83 -33.86
N SER A 928 -9.04 -23.30 -32.63
CA SER A 928 -8.44 -24.62 -32.40
C SER A 928 -9.37 -25.58 -31.64
N LEU A 929 -9.19 -26.87 -31.95
CA LEU A 929 -9.87 -28.03 -31.36
C LEU A 929 -8.88 -28.81 -30.51
N VAL A 930 -9.24 -29.12 -29.26
CA VAL A 930 -8.46 -30.00 -28.39
C VAL A 930 -9.29 -31.25 -28.05
N PHE A 931 -8.68 -32.42 -28.22
CA PHE A 931 -9.30 -33.70 -27.88
C PHE A 931 -8.29 -34.60 -27.14
N GLY A 932 -8.79 -35.36 -26.17
CA GLY A 932 -7.99 -36.18 -25.27
C GLY A 932 -8.27 -37.67 -25.43
N MET A 933 -7.20 -38.48 -25.41
CA MET A 933 -7.26 -39.93 -25.37
C MET A 933 -6.87 -40.42 -23.98
N THR A 934 -7.72 -41.23 -23.36
CA THR A 934 -7.50 -41.75 -22.01
C THR A 934 -6.61 -42.99 -22.06
N LEU A 935 -5.47 -42.94 -21.38
CA LEU A 935 -4.57 -44.05 -21.13
C LEU A 935 -4.78 -44.54 -19.70
N PRO A 936 -5.17 -45.81 -19.45
CA PRO A 936 -5.38 -46.34 -18.11
C PRO A 936 -4.07 -46.34 -17.30
N HIS A 937 -4.15 -46.72 -16.03
CA HIS A 937 -2.94 -46.96 -15.23
C HIS A 937 -2.15 -48.12 -15.84
N CYS A 938 -0.97 -47.86 -16.38
CA CYS A 938 -0.07 -48.90 -16.90
C CYS A 938 1.30 -48.82 -16.24
N GLY A 939 1.71 -49.91 -15.59
CA GLY A 939 2.97 -49.96 -14.86
C GLY A 939 4.18 -50.18 -15.76
N LYS A 940 3.99 -50.72 -16.97
CA LYS A 940 5.05 -50.95 -17.95
C LYS A 940 4.92 -50.01 -19.13
N GLN A 941 3.82 -50.15 -19.88
CA GLN A 941 3.65 -49.43 -21.15
C GLN A 941 2.18 -49.34 -21.57
N CYS A 942 1.77 -48.15 -21.99
CA CYS A 942 0.55 -47.93 -22.75
C CYS A 942 0.90 -47.48 -24.18
N SER A 943 0.20 -48.00 -25.17
CA SER A 943 0.33 -47.56 -26.55
C SER A 943 -1.01 -47.38 -27.26
N ILE A 944 -1.08 -46.34 -28.08
CA ILE A 944 -2.16 -46.05 -29.00
C ILE A 944 -1.54 -46.01 -30.40
N ASP A 945 -2.12 -46.73 -31.35
CA ASP A 945 -1.74 -46.61 -32.75
C ASP A 945 -3.00 -46.47 -33.59
N GLY A 946 -3.12 -45.35 -34.31
CA GLY A 946 -4.25 -45.14 -35.20
C GLY A 946 -5.02 -43.82 -35.11
N PRO A 947 -4.61 -42.80 -34.34
CA PRO A 947 -4.97 -41.44 -34.70
C PRO A 947 -4.50 -41.15 -36.12
N ASP A 948 -5.43 -40.92 -37.04
CA ASP A 948 -5.11 -40.63 -38.44
C ASP A 948 -5.78 -39.33 -38.92
N PHE A 949 -5.04 -38.63 -39.78
CA PHE A 949 -5.38 -37.30 -40.24
C PHE A 949 -5.33 -37.26 -41.77
N ILE A 950 -6.37 -36.72 -42.39
CA ILE A 950 -6.42 -36.50 -43.83
C ILE A 950 -7.18 -35.23 -44.16
N VAL A 951 -6.71 -34.47 -45.14
CA VAL A 951 -7.42 -33.31 -45.67
C VAL A 951 -8.02 -33.67 -47.02
N ASN A 952 -9.28 -33.29 -47.23
CA ASN A 952 -9.97 -33.42 -48.50
C ASN A 952 -10.59 -32.08 -48.92
N VAL A 953 -10.83 -31.91 -50.22
CA VAL A 953 -11.58 -30.76 -50.76
C VAL A 953 -13.08 -31.09 -50.78
N GLU A 954 -13.89 -30.20 -50.22
CA GLU A 954 -15.35 -30.37 -50.14
C GLU A 954 -16.03 -30.09 -51.50
N PRO A 955 -17.20 -30.69 -51.78
CA PRO A 955 -17.90 -30.55 -53.07
C PRO A 955 -18.33 -29.13 -53.45
N ASN A 956 -18.44 -28.24 -52.47
CA ASN A 956 -18.82 -26.84 -52.65
C ASN A 956 -17.64 -25.93 -53.05
N TYR A 957 -16.43 -26.49 -53.22
CA TYR A 957 -15.26 -25.76 -53.66
C TYR A 957 -15.45 -25.12 -55.05
N LYS A 958 -15.01 -23.86 -55.16
CA LYS A 958 -15.06 -23.04 -56.37
C LYS A 958 -13.65 -22.67 -56.85
N THR A 959 -13.36 -22.83 -58.14
CA THR A 959 -12.07 -22.41 -58.72
C THR A 959 -11.98 -20.90 -58.79
N ALA A 960 -10.78 -20.31 -58.69
CA ALA A 960 -10.58 -18.86 -58.72
C ALA A 960 -11.19 -18.16 -59.96
N SER A 961 -11.27 -18.86 -61.10
CA SER A 961 -11.89 -18.39 -62.35
C SER A 961 -13.42 -18.25 -62.29
N SER A 962 -14.07 -18.89 -61.31
CA SER A 962 -15.55 -18.95 -61.22
C SER A 962 -16.18 -17.75 -60.49
N CYS A 963 -15.38 -16.84 -59.90
CA CYS A 963 -15.89 -15.68 -59.15
C CYS A 963 -15.40 -14.33 -59.66
N ALA A 964 -14.83 -14.25 -60.87
CA ALA A 964 -14.54 -12.96 -61.48
C ALA A 964 -15.85 -12.21 -61.76
N PRO A 965 -16.02 -10.96 -61.27
CA PRO A 965 -17.21 -10.17 -61.58
C PRO A 965 -17.20 -9.78 -63.06
N THR A 966 -18.24 -10.18 -63.78
CA THR A 966 -18.57 -9.59 -65.09
C THR A 966 -18.83 -8.11 -64.90
N SER A 967 -18.03 -7.29 -65.55
CA SER A 967 -18.10 -5.84 -65.60
C SER A 967 -19.40 -5.35 -66.23
N THR A 968 -20.20 -4.54 -65.53
CA THR A 968 -21.08 -3.53 -66.15
C THR A 968 -21.53 -2.45 -65.17
N THR A 969 -21.12 -1.22 -65.50
CA THR A 969 -21.82 0.08 -65.45
C THR A 969 -22.30 0.69 -64.14
N SER A 970 -21.78 1.90 -63.93
CA SER A 970 -22.12 2.98 -63.00
C SER A 970 -23.57 3.46 -63.04
N SER A 971 -24.12 3.83 -61.88
CA SER A 971 -24.78 5.13 -61.66
C SER A 971 -24.97 5.42 -60.17
N SER A 972 -25.01 6.71 -59.88
CA SER A 972 -24.92 7.46 -58.62
C SER A 972 -26.09 7.35 -57.64
N GLU A 973 -25.81 7.53 -56.33
CA GLU A 973 -26.52 8.53 -55.50
C GLU A 973 -25.79 8.88 -54.17
N ASN A 974 -25.44 10.17 -54.09
CA ASN A 974 -25.25 11.15 -53.00
C ASN A 974 -25.08 10.81 -51.49
N GLN A 975 -23.92 11.26 -50.97
CA GLN A 975 -23.66 12.18 -49.82
C GLN A 975 -23.91 11.73 -48.35
N PRO A 976 -23.28 12.37 -47.32
CA PRO A 976 -22.30 13.46 -47.34
C PRO A 976 -21.01 13.24 -46.50
N SER A 977 -20.08 14.16 -46.74
CA SER A 977 -18.74 14.37 -46.21
C SER A 977 -18.63 15.01 -44.81
N SER A 978 -17.57 14.67 -44.08
CA SER A 978 -16.67 15.64 -43.39
C SER A 978 -15.30 14.98 -43.14
N SER A 979 -14.28 15.28 -43.95
CA SER A 979 -13.18 16.24 -43.72
C SER A 979 -12.37 15.98 -42.43
N ILE A 980 -11.39 15.07 -42.45
CA ILE A 980 -9.94 15.27 -42.73
C ILE A 980 -9.21 16.13 -41.67
N ARG A 981 -8.27 15.56 -40.90
CA ARG A 981 -6.81 15.80 -41.06
C ARG A 981 -5.93 15.00 -40.09
N GLU A 982 -4.80 14.63 -40.66
CA GLU A 982 -3.68 13.84 -40.20
C GLU A 982 -2.92 14.45 -39.02
N SER A 983 -2.27 13.60 -38.20
CA SER A 983 -0.87 13.79 -37.85
C SER A 983 -0.25 12.53 -37.23
N SER A 984 0.73 12.01 -37.98
CA SER A 984 2.09 11.63 -37.54
C SER A 984 2.28 10.62 -36.40
N ILE A 985 2.82 9.48 -36.83
CA ILE A 985 3.50 8.42 -36.08
C ILE A 985 4.65 8.97 -35.21
N SER A 986 4.76 8.45 -33.98
CA SER A 986 6.05 8.31 -33.29
C SER A 986 6.05 7.06 -32.41
N ILE A 987 7.09 6.26 -32.64
CA ILE A 987 7.44 5.00 -32.00
C ILE A 987 7.88 5.26 -30.56
N ILE A 988 7.28 4.58 -29.58
CA ILE A 988 7.86 4.37 -28.26
C ILE A 988 7.61 2.92 -27.83
N LEU A 989 8.70 2.15 -27.70
CA LEU A 989 8.77 0.90 -26.95
C LEU A 989 8.46 1.17 -25.47
N ILE A 990 7.45 0.52 -24.90
CA ILE A 990 7.35 0.30 -23.45
C ILE A 990 6.98 -1.16 -23.21
N ILE A 991 7.90 -1.84 -22.53
CA ILE A 991 7.78 -3.17 -21.93
C ILE A 991 6.80 -3.05 -20.75
N ILE A 992 5.73 -3.85 -20.74
CA ILE A 992 4.84 -4.02 -19.59
C ILE A 992 4.93 -5.48 -19.14
N PRO A 993 5.33 -5.79 -17.89
CA PRO A 993 5.19 -7.13 -17.34
C PRO A 993 3.73 -7.32 -16.87
N ILE A 994 3.06 -8.32 -17.46
CA ILE A 994 1.74 -8.77 -17.05
C ILE A 994 1.90 -9.68 -15.82
N LEU A 995 1.50 -9.18 -14.64
CA LEU A 995 1.17 -10.01 -13.48
C LEU A 995 -0.31 -10.42 -13.60
N ILE A 996 -0.56 -11.72 -13.78
CA ILE A 996 -1.89 -12.33 -13.63
C ILE A 996 -1.96 -12.94 -12.23
N SER A 997 -2.79 -12.34 -11.38
CA SER A 997 -3.29 -12.97 -10.15
C SER A 997 -4.54 -13.78 -10.49
N LEU A 998 -4.42 -15.10 -10.45
CA LEU A 998 -5.56 -16.02 -10.42
C LEU A 998 -6.06 -16.12 -8.99
N SER A 999 -7.24 -15.55 -8.73
CA SER A 999 -8.05 -15.82 -7.54
C SER A 999 -9.00 -16.98 -7.85
N PHE A 1000 -8.93 -18.03 -7.04
CA PHE A 1000 -10.04 -18.95 -6.79
C PHE A 1000 -11.15 -18.23 -6.00
#